data_AF-A0A9E0MPL0-F1
#
_entry.id   AF-A0A9E0MPL0-F1
#
_cell.length_a   1.000
_cell.length_b   1.000
_cell.length_c   1.000
_cell.angle_alpha   90.00
_cell.angle_beta   90.00
_cell.angle_gamma   90.00
#
_symmetry.space_group_name_H-M   'P 1'
#
loop_
_entity.id
_entity.type
_entity.pdbx_description
1 polymer ?
#
loop_
_entity_poly.entity_id
_entity_poly.type
_entity_poly.pdbx_seq_one_letter_code
_entity_poly.pdbx_strand_id
1 'polypeptide(L)'
;MDWPARIATLASWQATDDDERGEVLTAAAAALGDGWSPGRRRVGRAGLGELRHAAHGGFVVVPGGWLRMGFSVDDLYAGARARDDGAPTPSGGGVPLASRPTRWVRMRPYLLAIAGMPPEGEAPASDGGAKSAAYRDAVEAQRRREADDDAPPDDDVLPDDDAPPDDGAAGAEPDGEPPMRIVTPDQVAALLPDGFRLPSEAELEWALREGGTTRWIGVAGDVVVTAANRRAVLLGELVNGFGLRGLRDLQNLCADGAVNYDDDSPIDQAAVATDRPDRIARWAHTYWQDDDAELLGCHAAHRARPDEYGESIVRLAADLPEVSAPDGEPPSELAEDAATLAALAGDDPRAQADARAALAYLAQGSGADAGPTVAAVLAALPTLAAPLRAPILTWLADVQVGGHFHRTVERPERSRRATLAGDRAAVRAAVAAGAMTIAACLDDADPDVRSAAALALTFAVDAPTEAKAALSARLGREAEVGVQAALVLALIRLGSGFRAPAPDPAIRAALAIATAFDGPPDIPALVAAAALPQVPHLAYASGRLGNVAIGILRKQPAEVQAEAAVAIADRAVAEADPRLAAVVFEMGFGAAPEGPCAPRLPEELPSHQRQLLTKLAGFDDLPWRAHGLSPTAAGRRRALGLDDPGPSDRFVAHGDGEAPLWLVLGSTLATDGDAAAAASLERLAATWPAGERLALYLDRATHGLRNAFAGWKLPALLAALPSDPAARATVDALAAAGPRSIEVLRAAIATRPGERLPDAWLDDLDAWSFGAPADVLAAFAPAAVERRLLALLAPALAQALASDAWAIGLDQQLTRWAGALAAAPSVRATRQLLLLGWASGQPASVREAVGEAAGAHSAVAEVLAQYDTLPEFTSWPRARAVLPTYAD
;
A
#
# COMPACT_ATOMS: atom_id res chain seq x y z
N MET A 1 -52.48 18.68 5.08
CA MET A 1 -51.18 18.80 4.40
C MET A 1 -50.79 17.43 3.90
N ASP A 2 -50.30 17.32 2.66
CA ASP A 2 -49.67 16.09 2.16
C ASP A 2 -48.21 16.04 2.64
N TRP A 3 -48.04 15.72 3.93
CA TRP A 3 -46.72 15.68 4.55
C TRP A 3 -45.81 14.56 3.97
N PRO A 4 -46.32 13.39 3.50
CA PRO A 4 -45.50 12.40 2.82
C PRO A 4 -44.77 12.95 1.59
N ALA A 5 -45.43 13.78 0.77
CA ALA A 5 -44.80 14.40 -0.40
C ALA A 5 -43.64 15.34 -0.03
N ARG A 6 -43.72 16.03 1.12
CA ARG A 6 -42.68 16.95 1.61
C ARG A 6 -41.40 16.26 2.09
N ILE A 7 -41.47 14.97 2.40
CA ILE A 7 -40.30 14.16 2.82
C ILE A 7 -39.92 13.10 1.78
N ALA A 8 -40.64 13.03 0.65
CA ALA A 8 -40.40 12.03 -0.38
C ALA A 8 -38.97 12.07 -0.94
N THR A 9 -38.36 13.26 -1.02
CA THR A 9 -36.97 13.44 -1.45
C THR A 9 -36.27 14.52 -0.61
N LEU A 10 -34.94 14.50 -0.59
CA LEU A 10 -34.17 15.55 0.08
C LEU A 10 -34.46 16.94 -0.53
N ALA A 11 -34.63 17.01 -1.85
CA ALA A 11 -34.98 18.25 -2.53
C ALA A 11 -36.36 18.78 -2.13
N SER A 12 -37.37 17.92 -1.96
CA SER A 12 -38.70 18.37 -1.51
C SER A 12 -38.67 18.89 -0.07
N TRP A 13 -37.88 18.27 0.81
CA TRP A 13 -37.67 18.76 2.17
C TRP A 13 -36.94 20.11 2.20
N GLN A 14 -35.86 20.25 1.42
CA GLN A 14 -35.08 21.48 1.36
C GLN A 14 -35.90 22.66 0.82
N ALA A 15 -36.85 22.40 -0.08
CA ALA A 15 -37.79 23.40 -0.60
C ALA A 15 -38.92 23.77 0.39
N THR A 16 -39.12 23.00 1.46
CA THR A 16 -40.14 23.25 2.49
C THR A 16 -39.61 24.27 3.49
N ASP A 17 -40.35 25.33 3.78
CA ASP A 17 -39.94 26.37 4.73
C ASP A 17 -40.06 25.93 6.20
N ASP A 18 -39.55 26.73 7.15
CA ASP A 18 -39.49 26.30 8.56
C ASP A 18 -40.85 26.17 9.24
N ASP A 19 -41.85 26.94 8.83
CA ASP A 19 -43.20 26.82 9.40
C ASP A 19 -43.89 25.58 8.85
N GLU A 20 -43.82 25.34 7.54
CA GLU A 20 -44.29 24.11 6.91
C GLU A 20 -43.57 22.87 7.48
N ARG A 21 -42.26 22.93 7.75
CA ARG A 21 -41.52 21.84 8.42
C ARG A 21 -42.08 21.53 9.80
N GLY A 22 -42.44 22.56 10.57
CA GLY A 22 -43.09 22.38 11.87
C GLY A 22 -44.42 21.64 11.77
N GLU A 23 -45.23 21.98 10.75
CA GLU A 23 -46.49 21.30 10.47
C GLU A 23 -46.28 19.85 10.00
N VAL A 24 -45.29 19.60 9.12
CA VAL A 24 -44.90 18.24 8.69
C VAL A 24 -44.50 17.38 9.90
N LEU A 25 -43.65 17.89 10.80
CA LEU A 25 -43.21 17.15 11.98
C LEU A 25 -44.36 16.87 12.95
N THR A 26 -45.29 17.82 13.10
CA THR A 26 -46.49 17.63 13.92
C THR A 26 -47.38 16.53 13.34
N ALA A 27 -47.59 16.53 12.01
CA ALA A 27 -48.39 15.52 11.33
C ALA A 27 -47.73 14.12 11.40
N ALA A 28 -46.41 14.04 11.20
CA ALA A 28 -45.66 12.80 11.29
C ALA A 28 -45.68 12.21 12.71
N ALA A 29 -45.48 13.05 13.75
CA ALA A 29 -45.59 12.63 15.15
C ALA A 29 -46.99 12.09 15.47
N ALA A 30 -48.05 12.77 15.01
CA ALA A 30 -49.42 12.33 15.21
C ALA A 30 -49.71 10.98 14.52
N ALA A 31 -49.13 10.74 13.34
CA ALA A 31 -49.30 9.49 12.60
C ALA A 31 -48.57 8.30 13.26
N LEU A 32 -47.43 8.54 13.91
CA LEU A 32 -46.68 7.53 14.67
C LEU A 32 -47.35 7.15 16.00
N GLY A 33 -48.24 8.00 16.51
CA GLY A 33 -49.04 7.74 17.71
C GLY A 33 -48.37 8.16 19.01
N ASP A 34 -48.87 7.59 20.11
CA ASP A 34 -48.47 7.96 21.47
C ASP A 34 -46.96 7.76 21.70
N GLY A 35 -46.32 8.73 22.36
CA GLY A 35 -44.90 8.72 22.66
C GLY A 35 -44.03 9.53 21.69
N TRP A 36 -44.58 9.96 20.55
CA TRP A 36 -43.89 10.82 19.58
C TRP A 36 -44.30 12.29 19.70
N SER A 37 -43.34 13.19 19.50
CA SER A 37 -43.57 14.64 19.50
C SER A 37 -42.65 15.33 18.48
N PRO A 38 -43.05 16.49 17.92
CA PRO A 38 -42.15 17.28 17.09
C PRO A 38 -40.96 17.80 17.91
N GLY A 39 -39.76 17.69 17.34
CA GLY A 39 -38.50 18.20 17.91
C GLY A 39 -38.02 19.46 17.20
N ARG A 40 -36.71 19.56 16.96
CA ARG A 40 -36.11 20.66 16.19
C ARG A 40 -36.58 20.64 14.73
N ARG A 41 -36.84 21.82 14.15
CA ARG A 41 -37.18 21.99 12.73
C ARG A 41 -35.98 21.79 11.79
N ARG A 42 -34.77 21.96 12.34
CA ARG A 42 -33.49 21.83 11.63
C ARG A 42 -32.48 21.11 12.50
N VAL A 43 -31.91 20.04 11.97
CA VAL A 43 -30.83 19.25 12.52
C VAL A 43 -29.81 19.03 11.40
N GLY A 44 -28.53 19.19 11.74
CA GLY A 44 -27.42 19.08 10.81
C GLY A 44 -27.41 20.17 9.72
N ARG A 45 -26.39 20.13 8.86
CA ARG A 45 -26.18 21.05 7.73
C ARG A 45 -27.31 20.98 6.69
N ALA A 46 -27.90 19.81 6.48
CA ALA A 46 -29.03 19.61 5.57
C ALA A 46 -30.34 20.20 6.13
N GLY A 47 -30.37 20.55 7.42
CA GLY A 47 -31.54 21.13 8.08
C GLY A 47 -32.73 20.17 8.11
N LEU A 48 -32.48 18.89 8.42
CA LEU A 48 -33.54 17.88 8.54
C LEU A 48 -34.39 18.10 9.79
N GLY A 49 -35.63 17.62 9.78
CA GLY A 49 -36.52 17.73 10.93
C GLY A 49 -36.27 16.61 11.93
N GLU A 50 -36.47 16.90 13.22
CA GLU A 50 -36.34 15.94 14.31
C GLU A 50 -37.71 15.61 14.89
N LEU A 51 -37.94 14.33 15.16
CA LEU A 51 -39.01 13.84 16.03
C LEU A 51 -38.39 13.33 17.32
N ARG A 52 -39.09 13.50 18.45
CA ARG A 52 -38.65 13.02 19.76
C ARG A 52 -39.57 11.91 20.23
N HIS A 53 -38.98 10.75 20.51
CA HIS A 53 -39.62 9.66 21.21
C HIS A 53 -39.37 9.77 22.71
N ALA A 54 -40.43 9.63 23.53
CA ALA A 54 -40.37 9.84 24.98
C ALA A 54 -39.31 8.98 25.68
N ALA A 55 -39.11 7.74 25.24
CA ALA A 55 -38.17 6.80 25.86
C ALA A 55 -36.80 6.73 25.16
N HIS A 56 -36.70 7.14 23.89
CA HIS A 56 -35.53 6.84 23.04
C HIS A 56 -34.87 8.07 22.41
N GLY A 57 -35.33 9.28 22.75
CA GLY A 57 -34.66 10.52 22.36
C GLY A 57 -35.01 10.99 20.95
N GLY A 58 -34.05 11.67 20.31
CA GLY A 58 -34.23 12.34 19.03
C GLY A 58 -33.97 11.42 17.83
N PHE A 59 -34.86 11.51 16.84
CA PHE A 59 -34.77 10.84 15.55
C PHE A 59 -34.83 11.88 14.45
N VAL A 60 -33.95 11.76 13.46
CA VAL A 60 -34.04 12.57 12.24
C VAL A 60 -35.02 11.94 11.26
N VAL A 61 -35.81 12.78 10.61
CA VAL A 61 -36.65 12.40 9.47
C VAL A 61 -35.77 12.34 8.24
N VAL A 62 -35.40 11.12 7.81
CA VAL A 62 -34.54 10.89 6.64
C VAL A 62 -35.43 10.84 5.39
N PRO A 63 -35.26 11.77 4.43
CA PRO A 63 -36.05 11.75 3.19
C PRO A 63 -35.73 10.54 2.31
N GLY A 64 -36.65 10.19 1.40
CA GLY A 64 -36.46 9.12 0.41
C GLY A 64 -35.61 9.55 -0.80
N GLY A 65 -35.44 8.64 -1.76
CA GLY A 65 -34.65 8.90 -2.97
C GLY A 65 -34.18 7.65 -3.70
N TRP A 66 -33.19 7.82 -4.58
CA TRP A 66 -32.46 6.74 -5.22
C TRP A 66 -31.00 6.77 -4.76
N LEU A 67 -30.54 5.65 -4.20
CA LEU A 67 -29.17 5.44 -3.76
C LEU A 67 -28.44 4.57 -4.77
N ARG A 68 -27.28 5.00 -5.28
CA ARG A 68 -26.31 4.06 -5.87
C ARG A 68 -25.48 3.47 -4.72
N MET A 69 -25.88 2.29 -4.26
CA MET A 69 -25.26 1.62 -3.12
C MET A 69 -23.96 0.95 -3.55
N GLY A 70 -22.91 1.08 -2.74
CA GLY A 70 -21.57 0.53 -3.00
C GLY A 70 -20.58 1.55 -3.56
N PHE A 71 -19.35 1.12 -3.85
CA PHE A 71 -18.31 2.00 -4.42
C PHE A 71 -18.47 2.18 -5.93
N SER A 72 -18.97 3.35 -6.36
CA SER A 72 -19.03 3.72 -7.77
C SER A 72 -17.63 3.97 -8.36
N VAL A 73 -17.54 4.19 -9.67
CA VAL A 73 -16.26 4.58 -10.28
C VAL A 73 -15.87 5.99 -9.82
N ASP A 74 -16.82 6.90 -9.68
CA ASP A 74 -16.55 8.24 -9.15
C ASP A 74 -16.16 8.24 -7.67
N ASP A 75 -16.65 7.30 -6.87
CA ASP A 75 -16.18 7.10 -5.49
C ASP A 75 -14.71 6.64 -5.47
N LEU A 76 -14.34 5.70 -6.35
CA LEU A 76 -12.94 5.25 -6.50
C LEU A 76 -12.04 6.38 -7.00
N TYR A 77 -12.55 7.24 -7.88
CA TYR A 77 -11.87 8.43 -8.37
C TYR A 77 -11.67 9.46 -7.25
N ALA A 78 -12.70 9.73 -6.45
CA ALA A 78 -12.61 10.60 -5.29
C ALA A 78 -11.57 10.06 -4.28
N GLY A 79 -11.56 8.75 -4.04
CA GLY A 79 -10.55 8.09 -3.21
C GLY A 79 -9.13 8.20 -3.77
N ALA A 80 -8.96 8.07 -5.09
CA ALA A 80 -7.67 8.27 -5.74
C ALA A 80 -7.19 9.73 -5.67
N ARG A 81 -8.10 10.71 -5.81
CA ARG A 81 -7.78 12.14 -5.68
C ARG A 81 -7.35 12.52 -4.26
N ALA A 82 -7.89 11.85 -3.26
CA ALA A 82 -7.64 12.15 -1.85
C ALA A 82 -6.24 11.73 -1.36
N ARG A 83 -5.48 11.01 -2.20
CA ARG A 83 -4.13 10.56 -1.91
C ARG A 83 -3.12 11.70 -1.98
N ASP A 84 -2.21 11.79 -1.01
CA ASP A 84 -1.15 12.82 -1.03
C ASP A 84 -0.03 12.42 -2.00
N ASP A 85 0.18 11.12 -2.21
CA ASP A 85 1.25 10.62 -3.05
C ASP A 85 0.86 10.43 -4.52
N GLY A 86 1.81 10.76 -5.39
CA GLY A 86 1.72 10.65 -6.86
C GLY A 86 1.43 9.23 -7.39
N ALA A 87 1.75 8.20 -6.61
CA ALA A 87 1.81 6.83 -7.07
C ALA A 87 0.67 5.99 -6.46
N PRO A 88 -0.26 5.47 -7.28
CA PRO A 88 -1.30 4.57 -6.77
C PRO A 88 -0.65 3.27 -6.28
N THR A 89 -0.63 3.05 -4.96
CA THR A 89 -0.30 1.75 -4.37
C THR A 89 -1.56 0.88 -4.38
N PRO A 90 -1.52 -0.33 -4.97
CA PRO A 90 -2.66 -1.26 -4.98
C PRO A 90 -2.94 -1.94 -3.63
N SER A 91 -2.26 -1.55 -2.54
CA SER A 91 -2.20 -2.29 -1.27
C SER A 91 -3.55 -2.40 -0.53
N GLY A 92 -4.53 -1.54 -0.82
CA GLY A 92 -5.85 -1.56 -0.18
C GLY A 92 -6.97 -2.31 -0.93
N GLY A 93 -6.65 -3.15 -1.92
CA GLY A 93 -7.63 -3.71 -2.87
C GLY A 93 -8.81 -4.51 -2.29
N GLY A 94 -8.79 -4.93 -1.02
CA GLY A 94 -9.90 -5.70 -0.43
C GLY A 94 -11.15 -4.87 -0.16
N VAL A 95 -10.98 -3.67 0.41
CA VAL A 95 -12.10 -2.84 0.90
C VAL A 95 -13.03 -2.38 -0.22
N PRO A 96 -12.55 -1.80 -1.34
CA PRO A 96 -13.45 -1.33 -2.39
C PRO A 96 -14.18 -2.46 -3.09
N LEU A 97 -13.57 -3.65 -3.15
CA LEU A 97 -14.16 -4.81 -3.80
C LEU A 97 -15.28 -5.44 -2.98
N ALA A 98 -15.20 -5.39 -1.64
CA ALA A 98 -16.24 -5.89 -0.75
C ALA A 98 -17.55 -5.08 -0.84
N SER A 99 -17.49 -3.81 -1.25
CA SER A 99 -18.67 -2.98 -1.50
C SER A 99 -19.06 -2.87 -2.98
N ARG A 100 -18.61 -3.82 -3.82
CA ARG A 100 -19.04 -3.95 -5.22
C ARG A 100 -19.68 -5.33 -5.46
N PRO A 101 -20.58 -5.49 -6.45
CA PRO A 101 -21.00 -4.51 -7.47
C PRO A 101 -21.85 -3.37 -6.91
N THR A 102 -21.95 -2.27 -7.66
CA THR A 102 -22.87 -1.18 -7.32
C THR A 102 -24.29 -1.47 -7.81
N ARG A 103 -25.30 -0.98 -7.09
CA ARG A 103 -26.72 -1.19 -7.46
C ARG A 103 -27.58 0.00 -7.08
N TRP A 104 -28.68 0.20 -7.81
CA TRP A 104 -29.67 1.21 -7.44
C TRP A 104 -30.62 0.67 -6.38
N VAL A 105 -30.80 1.44 -5.31
CA VAL A 105 -31.72 1.14 -4.21
C VAL A 105 -32.72 2.27 -4.07
N ARG A 106 -34.01 1.91 -4.08
CA ARG A 106 -35.12 2.84 -3.88
C ARG A 106 -35.35 3.05 -2.38
N MET A 107 -35.09 4.27 -1.92
CA MET A 107 -35.19 4.68 -0.51
C MET A 107 -36.57 5.30 -0.23
N ARG A 108 -37.31 4.72 0.71
CA ARG A 108 -38.47 5.29 1.38
C ARG A 108 -38.03 6.22 2.51
N PRO A 109 -38.78 7.28 2.82
CA PRO A 109 -38.53 8.07 4.02
C PRO A 109 -38.68 7.23 5.30
N TYR A 110 -37.81 7.46 6.27
CA TYR A 110 -37.80 6.72 7.54
C TYR A 110 -37.23 7.58 8.68
N LEU A 111 -37.29 7.06 9.91
CA LEU A 111 -36.70 7.68 11.09
C LEU A 111 -35.40 6.99 11.48
N LEU A 112 -34.38 7.78 11.79
CA LEU A 112 -33.10 7.28 12.28
C LEU A 112 -32.69 8.00 13.56
N ALA A 113 -32.33 7.25 14.60
CA ALA A 113 -31.88 7.83 15.85
C ALA A 113 -30.63 8.69 15.64
N ILE A 114 -30.59 9.88 16.26
CA ILE A 114 -29.48 10.84 16.12
C ILE A 114 -28.18 10.27 16.70
N ALA A 115 -28.26 9.53 17.79
CA ALA A 115 -27.14 8.83 18.42
C ALA A 115 -27.48 7.34 18.59
N GLY A 116 -26.46 6.53 18.90
CA GLY A 116 -26.66 5.15 19.34
C GLY A 116 -27.43 5.08 20.67
N MET A 117 -27.90 3.89 21.03
CA MET A 117 -28.57 3.68 22.31
C MET A 117 -27.68 4.11 23.48
N PRO A 118 -28.21 4.83 24.48
CA PRO A 118 -27.43 5.18 25.67
C PRO A 118 -27.09 3.93 26.49
N PRO A 119 -25.98 3.91 27.24
CA PRO A 119 -25.68 2.82 28.16
C PRO A 119 -26.70 2.76 29.31
N GLU A 120 -27.09 1.55 29.70
CA GLU A 120 -27.96 1.29 30.85
C GLU A 120 -27.17 0.56 31.95
N GLY A 121 -27.20 1.08 33.17
CA GLY A 121 -26.53 0.45 34.31
C GLY A 121 -25.01 0.33 34.11
N GLU A 122 -24.48 -0.89 34.26
CA GLU A 122 -23.05 -1.22 34.11
C GLU A 122 -22.68 -1.69 32.69
N ALA A 123 -23.56 -1.49 31.71
CA ALA A 123 -23.27 -1.89 30.33
C ALA A 123 -22.01 -1.14 29.81
N PRO A 124 -21.15 -1.80 29.02
CA PRO A 124 -20.01 -1.15 28.40
C PRO A 124 -20.48 0.03 27.55
N ALA A 125 -19.81 1.16 27.71
CA ALA A 125 -20.10 2.39 27.00
C ALA A 125 -18.90 2.78 26.15
N SER A 126 -19.17 3.30 24.95
CA SER A 126 -18.15 3.96 24.15
C SER A 126 -17.59 5.14 24.93
N ASP A 127 -16.35 5.47 24.64
CA ASP A 127 -15.65 6.56 25.30
C ASP A 127 -16.12 7.96 24.85
N GLY A 128 -17.21 8.04 24.08
CA GLY A 128 -17.72 9.30 23.51
C GLY A 128 -16.73 9.96 22.55
N GLY A 129 -15.79 9.17 21.99
CA GLY A 129 -14.73 9.67 21.14
C GLY A 129 -13.59 10.35 21.91
N ALA A 130 -13.44 10.05 23.20
CA ALA A 130 -12.36 10.58 24.04
C ALA A 130 -10.98 10.16 23.54
N LYS A 131 -10.80 8.92 23.06
CA LYS A 131 -9.54 8.49 22.42
C LYS A 131 -9.25 9.32 21.17
N SER A 132 -10.25 9.81 20.42
CA SER A 132 -10.05 10.48 19.12
C SER A 132 -9.68 11.92 19.41
N ALA A 133 -10.30 12.50 20.43
CA ALA A 133 -9.88 13.77 21.01
C ALA A 133 -8.44 13.68 21.52
N ALA A 134 -8.08 12.64 22.29
CA ALA A 134 -6.71 12.46 22.78
C ALA A 134 -5.69 12.28 21.65
N TYR A 135 -6.03 11.54 20.59
CA TYR A 135 -5.19 11.39 19.41
C TYR A 135 -5.05 12.73 18.67
N ARG A 136 -6.14 13.46 18.46
CA ARG A 136 -6.14 14.81 17.87
C ARG A 136 -5.24 15.74 18.67
N ASP A 137 -5.40 15.78 19.99
CA ASP A 137 -4.58 16.60 20.88
C ASP A 137 -3.10 16.21 20.79
N ALA A 138 -2.79 14.91 20.70
CA ALA A 138 -1.42 14.43 20.52
C ALA A 138 -0.82 14.85 19.17
N VAL A 139 -1.57 14.74 18.07
CA VAL A 139 -1.17 15.18 16.74
C VAL A 139 -0.97 16.70 16.70
N GLU A 140 -1.88 17.45 17.29
CA GLU A 140 -1.77 18.91 17.37
C GLU A 140 -0.64 19.36 18.29
N ALA A 141 -0.37 18.65 19.38
CA ALA A 141 0.77 18.92 20.25
C ALA A 141 2.10 18.55 19.59
N GLN A 142 2.13 17.47 18.80
CA GLN A 142 3.29 17.14 17.97
C GLN A 142 3.56 18.25 16.96
N ARG A 143 2.53 18.72 16.24
CA ARG A 143 2.69 19.81 15.27
C ARG A 143 3.02 21.14 15.90
N ARG A 144 2.45 21.46 17.06
CA ARG A 144 2.84 22.66 17.83
C ARG A 144 4.32 22.59 18.22
N ARG A 145 4.83 21.43 18.63
CA ARG A 145 6.28 21.24 18.85
C ARG A 145 7.08 21.41 17.57
N GLU A 146 6.64 20.80 16.46
CA GLU A 146 7.30 20.97 15.15
C GLU A 146 7.28 22.44 14.69
N ALA A 147 6.22 23.20 14.97
CA ALA A 147 6.10 24.62 14.62
C ALA A 147 6.80 25.58 15.60
N ASP A 148 6.83 25.25 16.90
CA ASP A 148 7.51 26.02 17.94
C ASP A 148 9.03 25.80 17.89
N ASP A 149 9.49 24.62 17.47
CA ASP A 149 10.91 24.35 17.16
C ASP A 149 11.37 25.10 15.89
N ASP A 150 10.43 25.59 15.07
CA ASP A 150 10.64 26.46 13.89
C ASP A 150 10.39 27.96 14.19
N ALA A 151 9.97 28.34 15.40
CA ALA A 151 9.78 29.74 15.76
C ALA A 151 11.13 30.39 16.14
N PRO A 152 11.54 31.51 15.52
CA PRO A 152 12.68 32.28 16.03
C PRO A 152 12.39 32.72 17.48
N PRO A 153 13.42 32.86 18.34
CA PRO A 153 13.19 33.35 19.70
C PRO A 153 12.65 34.79 19.62
N ASP A 154 11.35 34.98 19.85
CA ASP A 154 10.71 36.29 19.76
C ASP A 154 11.05 37.15 20.99
N ASP A 155 11.73 38.26 20.69
CA ASP A 155 11.64 39.51 21.46
C ASP A 155 10.25 40.13 21.21
N ASP A 156 9.46 40.26 22.27
CA ASP A 156 8.33 41.19 22.47
C ASP A 156 7.31 41.40 21.33
N VAL A 157 6.22 40.62 21.32
CA VAL A 157 4.95 41.01 20.66
C VAL A 157 3.82 41.08 21.70
N LEU A 158 3.32 42.31 21.92
CA LEU A 158 2.14 42.61 22.72
C LEU A 158 0.86 42.13 22.02
N PRO A 159 -0.21 41.75 22.75
CA PRO A 159 -1.45 41.28 22.15
C PRO A 159 -2.22 42.43 21.48
N ASP A 160 -2.68 42.20 20.24
CA ASP A 160 -3.65 43.03 19.52
C ASP A 160 -5.06 42.80 20.08
N ASP A 161 -5.66 43.85 20.65
CA ASP A 161 -6.98 43.87 21.32
C ASP A 161 -8.18 44.12 20.36
N ASP A 162 -8.00 44.03 19.03
CA ASP A 162 -8.99 44.52 18.05
C ASP A 162 -9.65 43.44 17.14
N ALA A 163 -9.71 42.17 17.56
CA ALA A 163 -10.51 41.18 16.84
C ALA A 163 -12.03 41.47 17.01
N PRO A 164 -12.80 41.63 15.91
CA PRO A 164 -14.23 41.93 16.00
C PRO A 164 -15.00 40.75 16.59
N PRO A 165 -16.08 41.01 17.37
CA PRO A 165 -16.85 39.95 17.99
C PRO A 165 -17.61 39.15 16.93
N ASP A 166 -17.37 37.85 16.94
CA ASP A 166 -18.09 36.82 16.18
C ASP A 166 -19.59 36.89 16.49
N ASP A 167 -20.36 37.32 15.49
CA ASP A 167 -21.78 37.58 15.55
C ASP A 167 -22.60 36.30 15.37
N GLY A 168 -22.67 35.54 16.46
CA GLY A 168 -23.76 34.65 16.86
C GLY A 168 -24.64 34.02 15.78
N ALA A 169 -24.37 32.75 15.45
CA ALA A 169 -25.37 31.81 14.95
C ALA A 169 -25.15 30.40 15.53
N ALA A 170 -26.18 29.90 16.21
CA ALA A 170 -26.35 28.56 16.80
C ALA A 170 -25.41 28.22 17.98
N GLY A 171 -25.99 28.15 19.19
CA GLY A 171 -25.27 27.83 20.41
C GLY A 171 -24.46 26.54 20.32
N ALA A 172 -23.16 26.65 20.59
CA ALA A 172 -22.26 25.53 20.74
C ALA A 172 -22.79 24.59 21.83
N GLU A 173 -23.31 23.42 21.43
CA GLU A 173 -23.56 22.33 22.36
C GLU A 173 -22.22 21.83 22.93
N PRO A 174 -22.16 21.38 24.20
CA PRO A 174 -20.91 20.93 24.83
C PRO A 174 -20.21 19.84 23.99
N ASP A 175 -18.89 20.02 23.80
CA ASP A 175 -18.01 19.45 22.77
C ASP A 175 -17.75 17.91 22.80
N GLY A 176 -18.72 17.07 23.18
CA GLY A 176 -18.53 15.61 23.23
C GLY A 176 -19.66 14.80 22.60
N GLU A 177 -19.33 13.70 21.91
CA GLU A 177 -20.34 12.70 21.56
C GLU A 177 -20.86 12.04 22.85
N PRO A 178 -22.18 11.85 23.00
CA PRO A 178 -22.71 11.15 24.16
C PRO A 178 -22.20 9.70 24.16
N PRO A 179 -21.90 9.12 25.35
CA PRO A 179 -21.51 7.72 25.44
C PRO A 179 -22.63 6.83 24.90
N MET A 180 -22.26 5.81 24.13
CA MET A 180 -23.19 4.90 23.46
C MET A 180 -22.94 3.48 23.93
N ARG A 181 -23.99 2.67 24.01
CA ARG A 181 -23.91 1.28 24.45
C ARG A 181 -23.14 0.44 23.43
N ILE A 182 -22.05 -0.18 23.86
CA ILE A 182 -21.31 -1.15 23.06
C ILE A 182 -22.04 -2.50 23.14
N VAL A 183 -22.17 -3.17 22.01
CA VAL A 183 -22.90 -4.44 21.87
C VAL A 183 -22.12 -5.44 21.01
N THR A 184 -22.42 -6.72 21.19
CA THR A 184 -22.07 -7.77 20.23
C THR A 184 -23.27 -8.06 19.31
N PRO A 185 -23.05 -8.60 18.10
CA PRO A 185 -24.15 -8.98 17.19
C PRO A 185 -25.24 -9.84 17.84
N ASP A 186 -24.86 -10.80 18.69
CA ASP A 186 -25.78 -11.69 19.40
C ASP A 186 -26.67 -11.00 20.45
N GLN A 187 -26.27 -9.83 20.94
CA GLN A 187 -27.04 -9.09 21.94
C GLN A 187 -28.18 -8.28 21.32
N VAL A 188 -28.10 -7.96 20.03
CA VAL A 188 -28.94 -6.92 19.43
C VAL A 188 -30.43 -7.26 19.48
N ALA A 189 -30.81 -8.51 19.21
CA ALA A 189 -32.22 -8.92 19.19
C ALA A 189 -32.93 -8.68 20.53
N ALA A 190 -32.21 -8.76 21.65
CA ALA A 190 -32.75 -8.51 22.99
C ALA A 190 -32.84 -7.02 23.36
N LEU A 191 -32.26 -6.14 22.54
CA LEU A 191 -32.16 -4.70 22.80
C LEU A 191 -33.13 -3.85 21.99
N LEU A 192 -33.74 -4.40 20.94
CA LEU A 192 -34.66 -3.67 20.08
C LEU A 192 -36.02 -3.52 20.77
N PRO A 193 -36.47 -2.28 21.07
CA PRO A 193 -37.79 -2.06 21.64
C PRO A 193 -38.90 -2.32 20.62
N ASP A 194 -40.10 -2.64 21.09
CA ASP A 194 -41.28 -2.82 20.23
C ASP A 194 -41.52 -1.57 19.36
N GLY A 195 -41.76 -1.78 18.07
CA GLY A 195 -41.97 -0.69 17.09
C GLY A 195 -40.68 -0.08 16.53
N PHE A 196 -39.51 -0.54 16.95
CA PHE A 196 -38.22 -0.14 16.41
C PHE A 196 -37.50 -1.32 15.76
N ARG A 197 -36.52 -1.01 14.91
CA ARG A 197 -35.67 -1.98 14.24
C ARG A 197 -34.25 -1.45 14.10
N LEU A 198 -33.33 -2.32 13.72
CA LEU A 198 -32.06 -1.87 13.15
C LEU A 198 -32.31 -1.21 11.78
N PRO A 199 -31.52 -0.20 11.41
CA PRO A 199 -31.49 0.26 10.03
C PRO A 199 -30.94 -0.86 9.13
N SER A 200 -31.41 -0.89 7.87
CA SER A 200 -30.73 -1.68 6.86
C SER A 200 -29.40 -1.04 6.48
N GLU A 201 -28.56 -1.83 5.82
CA GLU A 201 -27.29 -1.37 5.28
C GLU A 201 -27.50 -0.25 4.24
N ALA A 202 -28.53 -0.35 3.41
CA ALA A 202 -28.89 0.67 2.43
C ALA A 202 -29.37 1.96 3.10
N GLU A 203 -30.15 1.86 4.19
CA GLU A 203 -30.59 3.02 4.97
C GLU A 203 -29.40 3.75 5.58
N LEU A 204 -28.48 3.03 6.23
CA LEU A 204 -27.27 3.65 6.78
C LEU A 204 -26.42 4.28 5.69
N GLU A 205 -26.14 3.60 4.58
CA GLU A 205 -25.36 4.21 3.49
C GLU A 205 -26.04 5.47 2.93
N TRP A 206 -27.37 5.47 2.74
CA TRP A 206 -28.12 6.65 2.30
C TRP A 206 -27.99 7.84 3.26
N ALA A 207 -28.06 7.58 4.57
CA ALA A 207 -27.91 8.61 5.58
C ALA A 207 -26.46 9.11 5.69
N LEU A 208 -25.48 8.22 5.49
CA LEU A 208 -24.05 8.55 5.47
C LEU A 208 -23.65 9.35 4.22
N ARG A 209 -24.29 9.09 3.08
CA ARG A 209 -24.19 9.88 1.84
C ARG A 209 -25.05 11.15 1.85
N GLU A 210 -25.74 11.42 2.95
CA GLU A 210 -26.60 12.59 3.12
C GLU A 210 -27.60 12.77 1.97
N GLY A 211 -28.26 11.67 1.59
CA GLY A 211 -29.21 11.66 0.48
C GLY A 211 -28.55 11.73 -0.90
N GLY A 212 -27.32 11.22 -1.03
CA GLY A 212 -26.53 11.22 -2.26
C GLY A 212 -25.81 12.54 -2.54
N THR A 213 -25.71 13.43 -1.56
CA THR A 213 -25.04 14.73 -1.72
C THR A 213 -23.58 14.72 -1.28
N THR A 214 -23.14 13.64 -0.63
CA THR A 214 -21.75 13.44 -0.19
C THR A 214 -21.28 12.01 -0.45
N ARG A 215 -19.96 11.86 -0.67
CA ARG A 215 -19.28 10.56 -0.79
C ARG A 215 -18.63 10.12 0.53
N TRP A 216 -18.14 11.10 1.28
CA TRP A 216 -17.41 10.91 2.52
C TRP A 216 -18.30 11.22 3.72
N ILE A 217 -18.17 10.40 4.77
CA ILE A 217 -18.92 10.60 6.00
C ILE A 217 -18.48 11.92 6.62
N GLY A 218 -19.41 12.86 6.82
CA GLY A 218 -19.13 14.13 7.52
C GLY A 218 -18.40 15.21 6.70
N VAL A 219 -18.05 14.97 5.44
CA VAL A 219 -17.42 15.99 4.57
C VAL A 219 -18.48 16.59 3.65
N ALA A 220 -18.60 17.91 3.66
CA ALA A 220 -19.50 18.61 2.75
C ALA A 220 -18.97 18.60 1.30
N GLY A 221 -19.84 18.32 0.33
CA GLY A 221 -19.54 18.39 -1.10
C GLY A 221 -18.97 17.11 -1.71
N ASP A 222 -18.73 17.14 -3.03
CA ASP A 222 -18.71 15.91 -3.83
C ASP A 222 -17.34 15.32 -4.19
N VAL A 223 -16.25 16.06 -4.45
CA VAL A 223 -15.08 15.41 -5.14
C VAL A 223 -13.68 15.85 -4.70
N VAL A 224 -13.49 16.86 -3.86
CA VAL A 224 -12.12 17.29 -3.50
C VAL A 224 -11.88 17.20 -2.00
N VAL A 225 -11.23 16.11 -1.61
CA VAL A 225 -10.56 16.04 -0.31
C VAL A 225 -9.36 16.97 -0.39
N THR A 226 -9.55 18.22 0.05
CA THR A 226 -8.45 19.17 0.26
C THR A 226 -7.63 18.71 1.46
N ALA A 227 -6.38 19.17 1.61
CA ALA A 227 -5.61 18.92 2.82
C ALA A 227 -6.37 19.35 4.11
N ALA A 228 -7.17 20.41 4.02
CA ALA A 228 -8.04 20.87 5.10
C ALA A 228 -9.18 19.90 5.41
N ASN A 229 -9.89 19.39 4.41
CA ASN A 229 -10.97 18.43 4.61
C ASN A 229 -10.44 17.05 5.00
N ARG A 230 -9.29 16.64 4.45
CA ARG A 230 -8.56 15.44 4.87
C ARG A 230 -8.26 15.50 6.36
N ARG A 231 -7.76 16.65 6.84
CA ARG A 231 -7.55 16.90 8.26
C ARG A 231 -8.85 16.77 9.05
N ALA A 232 -9.95 17.39 8.62
CA ALA A 232 -11.23 17.28 9.33
C ALA A 232 -11.73 15.83 9.45
N VAL A 233 -11.51 15.03 8.39
CA VAL A 233 -11.80 13.58 8.39
C VAL A 233 -10.91 12.82 9.37
N LEU A 234 -9.59 13.03 9.29
CA LEU A 234 -8.59 12.32 10.11
C LEU A 234 -8.64 12.71 11.59
N LEU A 235 -8.98 13.97 11.89
CA LEU A 235 -9.15 14.46 13.26
C LEU A 235 -10.54 14.13 13.81
N GLY A 236 -11.41 13.49 13.01
CA GLY A 236 -12.67 12.97 13.46
C GLY A 236 -13.68 14.07 13.83
N GLU A 237 -13.71 15.18 13.11
CA GLU A 237 -14.71 16.25 13.27
C GLU A 237 -16.02 15.91 12.52
N LEU A 238 -16.32 14.61 12.43
CA LEU A 238 -17.34 14.07 11.53
C LEU A 238 -18.73 14.19 12.14
N VAL A 239 -19.35 15.36 11.98
CA VAL A 239 -20.81 15.48 12.08
C VAL A 239 -21.37 15.40 10.66
N ASN A 240 -22.10 14.32 10.36
CA ASN A 240 -22.75 14.25 9.05
C ASN A 240 -23.79 15.38 8.90
N GLY A 241 -24.08 15.76 7.67
CA GLY A 241 -25.01 16.83 7.37
C GLY A 241 -26.45 16.55 7.79
N PHE A 242 -26.78 15.29 8.12
CA PHE A 242 -28.08 14.94 8.73
C PHE A 242 -28.07 15.09 10.25
N GLY A 243 -26.92 15.38 10.88
CA GLY A 243 -26.75 15.60 12.31
C GLY A 243 -26.64 14.32 13.14
N LEU A 244 -26.34 13.19 12.52
CA LEU A 244 -26.02 11.92 13.19
C LEU A 244 -24.68 12.02 13.93
N ARG A 245 -24.63 11.36 15.09
CA ARG A 245 -23.45 11.25 15.98
C ARG A 245 -23.06 9.79 16.16
N GLY A 246 -21.81 9.49 16.51
CA GLY A 246 -21.33 8.12 16.73
C GLY A 246 -21.13 7.36 15.43
N LEU A 247 -20.68 8.08 14.40
CA LEU A 247 -20.26 7.50 13.12
C LEU A 247 -18.75 7.29 13.07
N ARG A 248 -18.02 8.06 13.88
CA ARG A 248 -16.57 7.98 14.04
C ARG A 248 -16.23 6.81 14.96
N ASP A 249 -15.49 5.85 14.45
CA ASP A 249 -14.88 4.76 15.22
C ASP A 249 -15.85 3.86 16.01
N LEU A 250 -17.15 4.00 15.78
CA LEU A 250 -18.20 3.13 16.29
C LEU A 250 -18.92 2.45 15.13
N GLN A 251 -18.86 1.12 15.12
CA GLN A 251 -19.48 0.26 14.12
C GLN A 251 -21.00 0.25 14.32
N ASN A 252 -21.74 0.92 13.43
CA ASN A 252 -23.21 0.94 13.50
C ASN A 252 -23.74 -0.34 12.87
N LEU A 253 -24.28 -1.25 13.68
CA LEU A 253 -24.77 -2.54 13.22
C LEU A 253 -26.00 -2.38 12.31
N CYS A 254 -25.99 -3.08 11.18
CA CYS A 254 -27.09 -3.19 10.24
C CYS A 254 -27.96 -4.41 10.56
N ALA A 255 -29.22 -4.38 10.12
CA ALA A 255 -30.08 -5.56 10.09
C ALA A 255 -29.57 -6.64 9.13
N ASP A 256 -28.86 -6.25 8.07
CA ASP A 256 -28.34 -7.11 7.01
C ASP A 256 -27.34 -8.15 7.54
N GLY A 257 -27.43 -9.36 7.01
CA GLY A 257 -26.36 -10.34 7.15
C GLY A 257 -25.18 -10.00 6.23
N ALA A 258 -24.03 -10.64 6.43
CA ALA A 258 -22.86 -10.43 5.57
C ALA A 258 -23.07 -11.05 4.18
N VAL A 259 -23.40 -10.22 3.18
CA VAL A 259 -23.71 -10.63 1.79
C VAL A 259 -22.85 -9.85 0.79
N ASN A 260 -22.47 -10.49 -0.31
CA ASN A 260 -22.02 -9.76 -1.49
C ASN A 260 -23.23 -9.58 -2.41
N TYR A 261 -23.47 -8.35 -2.84
CA TYR A 261 -24.56 -8.09 -3.76
C TYR A 261 -24.29 -8.72 -5.13
N ASP A 262 -25.38 -8.99 -5.84
CA ASP A 262 -25.44 -9.50 -7.20
C ASP A 262 -26.64 -8.89 -7.93
N ASP A 263 -26.84 -9.26 -9.20
CA ASP A 263 -27.89 -8.69 -10.04
C ASP A 263 -29.31 -9.02 -9.54
N ASP A 264 -29.46 -10.05 -8.69
CA ASP A 264 -30.72 -10.49 -8.11
C ASP A 264 -31.00 -9.83 -6.74
N SER A 265 -30.08 -9.01 -6.24
CA SER A 265 -30.20 -8.37 -4.93
C SER A 265 -31.36 -7.37 -4.86
N PRO A 266 -32.18 -7.33 -3.78
CA PRO A 266 -33.42 -6.54 -3.73
C PRO A 266 -33.20 -5.06 -3.96
N ILE A 267 -33.84 -4.44 -4.95
CA ILE A 267 -33.67 -3.00 -5.27
C ILE A 267 -34.39 -2.05 -4.31
N ASP A 268 -35.00 -2.56 -3.23
CA ASP A 268 -35.59 -1.75 -2.18
C ASP A 268 -34.64 -1.63 -0.98
N GLN A 269 -34.99 -0.75 -0.03
CA GLN A 269 -34.16 -0.53 1.15
C GLN A 269 -34.25 -1.64 2.21
N ALA A 270 -34.96 -2.74 1.95
CA ALA A 270 -35.12 -3.78 2.96
C ALA A 270 -33.78 -4.45 3.27
N ALA A 271 -33.60 -4.85 4.53
CA ALA A 271 -32.40 -5.56 4.94
C ALA A 271 -32.32 -6.93 4.26
N VAL A 272 -31.15 -7.29 3.75
CA VAL A 272 -30.93 -8.60 3.15
C VAL A 272 -30.65 -9.61 4.26
N ALA A 273 -31.64 -10.46 4.52
CA ALA A 273 -31.51 -11.56 5.46
C ALA A 273 -30.62 -12.66 4.86
N THR A 274 -29.66 -13.15 5.64
CA THR A 274 -28.89 -14.36 5.30
C THR A 274 -28.92 -15.36 6.45
N ASP A 275 -28.57 -16.60 6.13
CA ASP A 275 -28.34 -17.67 7.10
C ASP A 275 -26.99 -17.56 7.81
N ARG A 276 -26.17 -16.56 7.45
CA ARG A 276 -24.85 -16.36 8.04
C ARG A 276 -24.97 -15.70 9.42
N PRO A 277 -24.12 -16.09 10.38
CA PRO A 277 -24.08 -15.45 11.70
C PRO A 277 -23.58 -14.01 11.62
N ASP A 278 -22.70 -13.72 10.65
CA ASP A 278 -22.05 -12.43 10.48
C ASP A 278 -23.06 -11.36 10.03
N ARG A 279 -23.02 -10.20 10.70
CA ARG A 279 -23.74 -8.98 10.31
C ARG A 279 -22.85 -8.06 9.51
N ILE A 280 -23.42 -7.01 8.93
CA ILE A 280 -22.67 -5.86 8.41
C ILE A 280 -22.73 -4.72 9.40
N ALA A 281 -21.64 -3.96 9.51
CA ALA A 281 -21.63 -2.66 10.16
C ALA A 281 -21.16 -1.56 9.19
N ARG A 282 -21.57 -0.33 9.49
CA ARG A 282 -21.12 0.89 8.79
C ARG A 282 -20.54 1.89 9.79
N TRP A 283 -19.45 2.55 9.41
CA TRP A 283 -18.74 3.53 10.23
C TRP A 283 -17.69 4.27 9.41
N ALA A 284 -17.11 5.32 10.00
CA ALA A 284 -15.87 5.93 9.57
C ALA A 284 -14.72 5.44 10.47
N HIS A 285 -13.78 4.70 9.90
CA HIS A 285 -12.54 4.29 10.57
C HIS A 285 -11.57 5.47 10.61
N THR A 286 -11.46 6.21 11.71
CA THR A 286 -10.60 7.40 11.81
C THR A 286 -9.33 7.18 12.63
N TYR A 287 -9.26 6.16 13.49
CA TYR A 287 -7.98 5.71 14.06
C TYR A 287 -7.25 4.81 13.07
N TRP A 288 -5.94 4.99 12.92
CA TRP A 288 -5.07 4.14 12.09
C TRP A 288 -5.35 4.37 10.60
N GLN A 289 -4.91 5.55 10.18
CA GLN A 289 -4.91 6.00 8.80
C GLN A 289 -3.44 6.17 8.41
N ASP A 290 -2.72 5.06 8.48
CA ASP A 290 -1.30 4.89 8.19
C ASP A 290 -1.03 5.07 6.70
N ASP A 291 -2.03 4.86 5.83
CA ASP A 291 -1.91 5.15 4.40
C ASP A 291 -3.18 5.72 3.73
N ASP A 292 -2.97 6.22 2.52
CA ASP A 292 -4.00 6.78 1.64
C ASP A 292 -5.11 5.77 1.26
N ALA A 293 -4.89 4.47 1.42
CA ALA A 293 -5.88 3.44 1.14
C ALA A 293 -6.84 3.24 2.32
N GLU A 294 -6.36 3.39 3.54
CA GLU A 294 -7.21 3.38 4.75
C GLU A 294 -8.22 4.52 4.75
N LEU A 295 -7.97 5.61 4.01
CA LEU A 295 -8.90 6.74 3.92
C LEU A 295 -10.26 6.29 3.36
N LEU A 296 -10.28 5.27 2.50
CA LEU A 296 -11.52 4.65 2.00
C LEU A 296 -12.37 4.03 3.12
N GLY A 297 -11.81 3.76 4.29
CA GLY A 297 -12.53 3.42 5.52
C GLY A 297 -13.42 4.53 6.08
N CYS A 298 -13.21 5.78 5.64
CA CYS A 298 -14.08 6.94 5.94
C CYS A 298 -15.15 7.19 4.87
N HIS A 299 -15.15 6.42 3.79
CA HIS A 299 -16.11 6.56 2.71
C HIS A 299 -17.48 6.01 3.11
N ALA A 300 -18.58 6.64 2.70
CA ALA A 300 -19.92 6.21 3.09
C ALA A 300 -20.28 4.79 2.59
N ALA A 301 -19.69 4.38 1.47
CA ALA A 301 -19.81 3.02 0.92
C ALA A 301 -18.96 1.95 1.63
N HIS A 302 -18.11 2.33 2.58
CA HIS A 302 -17.28 1.37 3.30
C HIS A 302 -18.15 0.39 4.11
N ARG A 303 -17.80 -0.89 4.06
CA ARG A 303 -18.48 -1.98 4.76
C ARG A 303 -17.49 -2.61 5.72
N ALA A 304 -17.90 -2.85 6.95
CA ALA A 304 -17.10 -3.55 7.94
C ALA A 304 -17.79 -4.83 8.41
N ARG A 305 -16.99 -5.86 8.70
CA ARG A 305 -17.45 -6.98 9.53
C ARG A 305 -17.32 -6.56 11.00
N PRO A 306 -18.38 -6.73 11.82
CA PRO A 306 -18.34 -6.33 13.21
C PRO A 306 -17.40 -7.25 14.00
N ASP A 307 -16.31 -6.69 14.54
CA ASP A 307 -15.17 -7.32 15.26
C ASP A 307 -13.78 -7.05 14.65
N GLU A 308 -13.73 -6.62 13.39
CA GLU A 308 -12.45 -6.51 12.67
C GLU A 308 -11.57 -5.38 13.24
N TYR A 309 -12.15 -4.24 13.64
CA TYR A 309 -11.39 -3.04 14.05
C TYR A 309 -12.08 -2.08 15.05
N GLY A 310 -13.26 -2.39 15.63
CA GLY A 310 -13.98 -1.39 16.44
C GLY A 310 -15.09 -1.89 17.36
N GLU A 311 -15.59 -0.97 18.20
CA GLU A 311 -16.71 -1.20 19.11
C GLU A 311 -18.04 -1.05 18.33
N SER A 312 -18.92 -2.04 18.43
CA SER A 312 -20.22 -2.03 17.76
C SER A 312 -21.30 -1.38 18.62
N ILE A 313 -22.20 -0.60 18.01
CA ILE A 313 -23.32 0.07 18.66
C ILE A 313 -24.65 -0.26 17.97
N VAL A 314 -25.76 -0.11 18.71
CA VAL A 314 -27.12 -0.16 18.16
C VAL A 314 -27.61 1.26 17.88
N ARG A 315 -27.98 1.50 16.62
CA ARG A 315 -28.78 2.67 16.23
C ARG A 315 -30.20 2.22 15.91
N LEU A 316 -31.19 2.89 16.47
CA LEU A 316 -32.59 2.57 16.21
C LEU A 316 -33.08 3.25 14.94
N ALA A 317 -33.89 2.54 14.17
CA ALA A 317 -34.67 3.05 13.06
C ALA A 317 -36.16 2.73 13.27
N ALA A 318 -37.03 3.54 12.68
CA ALA A 318 -38.47 3.31 12.66
C ALA A 318 -39.07 3.70 11.30
N ASP A 319 -40.10 2.97 10.87
CA ASP A 319 -40.79 3.24 9.62
C ASP A 319 -41.81 4.38 9.81
N LEU A 320 -41.94 5.24 8.78
CA LEU A 320 -42.98 6.26 8.76
C LEU A 320 -44.27 5.69 8.14
N PRO A 321 -45.42 5.79 8.83
CA PRO A 321 -46.68 5.27 8.32
C PRO A 321 -47.15 6.05 7.09
N GLU A 322 -47.78 5.36 6.14
CA GLU A 322 -48.39 5.95 4.93
C GLU A 322 -47.40 6.63 3.96
N VAL A 323 -46.10 6.40 4.11
CA VAL A 323 -45.08 6.94 3.21
C VAL A 323 -44.52 5.85 2.28
N SER A 324 -44.74 6.01 0.98
CA SER A 324 -44.11 5.19 -0.05
C SER A 324 -42.79 5.79 -0.51
N ALA A 325 -41.95 4.99 -1.16
CA ALA A 325 -40.78 5.53 -1.82
C ALA A 325 -41.20 6.44 -2.99
N PRO A 326 -40.37 7.41 -3.39
CA PRO A 326 -40.64 8.22 -4.57
C PRO A 326 -40.79 7.34 -5.81
N ASP A 327 -41.74 7.67 -6.69
CA ASP A 327 -41.94 6.99 -7.97
C ASP A 327 -40.87 7.41 -8.99
N GLY A 328 -40.65 6.57 -10.01
CA GLY A 328 -39.72 6.84 -11.10
C GLY A 328 -38.81 5.65 -11.42
N GLU A 329 -38.05 5.77 -12.50
CA GLU A 329 -36.93 4.87 -12.81
C GLU A 329 -35.66 5.35 -12.06
N PRO A 330 -34.74 4.44 -11.71
CA PRO A 330 -33.45 4.84 -11.19
C PRO A 330 -32.70 5.74 -12.19
N PRO A 331 -31.76 6.59 -11.73
CA PRO A 331 -30.86 7.30 -12.64
C PRO A 331 -30.07 6.34 -13.54
N SER A 332 -29.47 6.87 -14.61
CA SER A 332 -28.67 6.06 -15.52
C SER A 332 -27.50 5.38 -14.80
N GLU A 333 -27.09 4.21 -15.28
CA GLU A 333 -25.96 3.46 -14.70
C GLU A 333 -24.65 4.26 -14.70
N LEU A 334 -24.49 5.19 -15.65
CA LEU A 334 -23.31 6.03 -15.80
C LEU A 334 -23.38 7.36 -15.01
N ALA A 335 -24.46 7.61 -14.27
CA ALA A 335 -24.59 8.84 -13.50
C ALA A 335 -23.44 9.04 -12.50
N GLU A 336 -22.91 7.94 -11.96
CA GLU A 336 -21.80 7.91 -10.99
C GLU A 336 -20.43 7.54 -11.60
N ASP A 337 -20.31 7.69 -12.92
CA ASP A 337 -19.04 7.56 -13.65
C ASP A 337 -18.63 8.90 -14.31
N ALA A 338 -19.49 9.92 -14.20
CA ALA A 338 -19.38 11.14 -14.97
C ALA A 338 -18.12 11.94 -14.63
N ALA A 339 -17.74 12.03 -13.35
CA ALA A 339 -16.53 12.75 -12.95
C ALA A 339 -15.27 12.05 -13.44
N THR A 340 -15.23 10.72 -13.37
CA THR A 340 -14.13 9.89 -13.87
C THR A 340 -13.98 10.03 -15.38
N LEU A 341 -15.08 9.94 -16.12
CA LEU A 341 -15.08 10.08 -17.58
C LEU A 341 -14.70 11.50 -18.02
N ALA A 342 -15.18 12.53 -17.32
CA ALA A 342 -14.78 13.92 -17.57
C ALA A 342 -13.30 14.16 -17.25
N ALA A 343 -12.79 13.63 -16.14
CA ALA A 343 -11.38 13.69 -15.77
C ALA A 343 -10.48 13.00 -16.79
N LEU A 344 -10.92 11.86 -17.33
CA LEU A 344 -10.21 11.14 -18.38
C LEU A 344 -10.15 11.93 -19.69
N ALA A 345 -11.22 12.64 -20.03
CA ALA A 345 -11.32 13.43 -21.26
C ALA A 345 -10.71 14.85 -21.15
N GLY A 346 -10.50 15.35 -19.94
CA GLY A 346 -9.89 16.66 -19.68
C GLY A 346 -8.38 16.67 -19.88
N ASP A 347 -7.73 17.79 -19.56
CA ASP A 347 -6.29 18.02 -19.79
C ASP A 347 -5.43 18.01 -18.51
N ASP A 348 -6.02 17.82 -17.31
CA ASP A 348 -5.29 17.75 -16.03
C ASP A 348 -4.61 16.38 -15.86
N PRO A 349 -3.26 16.30 -15.91
CA PRO A 349 -2.55 15.02 -15.81
C PRO A 349 -2.78 14.29 -14.49
N ARG A 350 -3.00 15.02 -13.38
CA ARG A 350 -3.30 14.41 -12.08
C ARG A 350 -4.71 13.81 -12.11
N ALA A 351 -5.70 14.55 -12.59
CA ALA A 351 -7.06 14.04 -12.76
C ALA A 351 -7.10 12.80 -13.67
N GLN A 352 -6.34 12.78 -14.76
CA GLN A 352 -6.23 11.61 -15.65
C GLN A 352 -5.55 10.41 -14.96
N ALA A 353 -4.53 10.65 -14.13
CA ALA A 353 -3.90 9.59 -13.34
C ALA A 353 -4.88 8.99 -12.32
N ASP A 354 -5.62 9.83 -11.61
CA ASP A 354 -6.61 9.43 -10.62
C ASP A 354 -7.77 8.66 -11.28
N ALA A 355 -8.23 9.09 -12.46
CA ALA A 355 -9.25 8.39 -13.23
C ALA A 355 -8.78 7.00 -13.68
N ARG A 356 -7.52 6.87 -14.13
CA ARG A 356 -6.94 5.56 -14.46
C ARG A 356 -6.82 4.65 -13.24
N ALA A 357 -6.50 5.20 -12.07
CA ALA A 357 -6.48 4.43 -10.83
C ALA A 357 -7.88 3.90 -10.48
N ALA A 358 -8.92 4.72 -10.63
CA ALA A 358 -10.31 4.30 -10.44
C ALA A 358 -10.72 3.17 -11.40
N LEU A 359 -10.38 3.32 -12.69
CA LEU A 359 -10.61 2.27 -13.70
C LEU A 359 -9.84 0.98 -13.38
N ALA A 360 -8.61 1.08 -12.87
CA ALA A 360 -7.84 -0.09 -12.46
C ALA A 360 -8.48 -0.85 -11.28
N TYR A 361 -9.12 -0.15 -10.34
CA TYR A 361 -9.94 -0.76 -9.28
C TYR A 361 -11.21 -1.40 -9.86
N LEU A 362 -11.87 -0.74 -10.81
CA LEU A 362 -13.03 -1.29 -11.51
C LEU A 362 -12.69 -2.63 -12.20
N ALA A 363 -11.51 -2.73 -12.81
CA ALA A 363 -11.07 -3.95 -13.48
C ALA A 363 -10.90 -5.16 -12.52
N GLN A 364 -10.78 -4.90 -11.22
CA GLN A 364 -10.70 -5.93 -10.19
C GLN A 364 -12.08 -6.40 -9.69
N GLY A 365 -13.14 -5.62 -9.91
CA GLY A 365 -14.52 -5.91 -9.50
C GLY A 365 -15.25 -6.89 -10.42
N SER A 366 -16.55 -7.10 -10.18
CA SER A 366 -17.45 -7.91 -11.04
C SER A 366 -17.49 -7.37 -12.47
N GLY A 367 -17.51 -8.26 -13.46
CA GLY A 367 -17.58 -7.83 -14.86
C GLY A 367 -18.93 -7.23 -15.26
N ALA A 368 -20.04 -7.61 -14.62
CA ALA A 368 -21.35 -7.01 -14.87
C ALA A 368 -21.35 -5.50 -14.57
N ASP A 369 -20.68 -5.11 -13.49
CA ASP A 369 -20.57 -3.74 -12.99
C ASP A 369 -19.61 -2.89 -13.82
N ALA A 370 -18.62 -3.50 -14.48
CA ALA A 370 -17.65 -2.79 -15.34
C ALA A 370 -18.14 -2.57 -16.78
N GLY A 371 -19.12 -3.35 -17.26
CA GLY A 371 -19.58 -3.32 -18.65
C GLY A 371 -20.03 -1.93 -19.16
N PRO A 372 -20.92 -1.22 -18.44
CA PRO A 372 -21.37 0.11 -18.83
C PRO A 372 -20.23 1.13 -18.91
N THR A 373 -19.35 1.18 -17.91
CA THR A 373 -18.18 2.08 -17.91
C THR A 373 -17.23 1.77 -19.07
N VAL A 374 -17.01 0.48 -19.38
CA VAL A 374 -16.21 0.07 -20.55
C VAL A 374 -16.80 0.60 -21.85
N ALA A 375 -18.12 0.51 -22.03
CA ALA A 375 -18.79 1.07 -23.21
C ALA A 375 -18.63 2.60 -23.30
N ALA A 376 -18.71 3.31 -22.17
CA ALA A 376 -18.51 4.76 -22.12
C ALA A 376 -17.05 5.16 -22.44
N VAL A 377 -16.07 4.45 -21.88
CA VAL A 377 -14.64 4.66 -22.17
C VAL A 377 -14.34 4.41 -23.66
N LEU A 378 -14.94 3.37 -24.25
CA LEU A 378 -14.81 3.09 -25.69
C LEU A 378 -15.39 4.21 -26.55
N ALA A 379 -16.50 4.82 -26.14
CA ALA A 379 -17.08 5.97 -26.84
C ALA A 379 -16.18 7.22 -26.76
N ALA A 380 -15.47 7.41 -25.65
CA ALA A 380 -14.53 8.51 -25.45
C ALA A 380 -13.15 8.28 -26.10
N LEU A 381 -12.76 7.03 -26.37
CA LEU A 381 -11.44 6.64 -26.88
C LEU A 381 -10.93 7.50 -28.06
N PRO A 382 -11.75 7.82 -29.09
CA PRO A 382 -11.30 8.64 -30.22
C PRO A 382 -10.91 10.09 -29.86
N THR A 383 -11.44 10.62 -28.76
CA THR A 383 -11.19 12.01 -28.33
C THR A 383 -10.02 12.10 -27.34
N LEU A 384 -9.53 10.97 -26.82
CA LEU A 384 -8.41 10.98 -25.87
C LEU A 384 -7.09 11.38 -26.57
N ALA A 385 -6.22 12.07 -25.82
CA ALA A 385 -4.87 12.37 -26.26
C ALA A 385 -4.02 11.08 -26.38
N ALA A 386 -3.06 11.07 -27.31
CA ALA A 386 -2.21 9.89 -27.57
C ALA A 386 -1.54 9.30 -26.31
N PRO A 387 -0.97 10.11 -25.37
CA PRO A 387 -0.37 9.58 -24.15
C PRO A 387 -1.34 8.81 -23.24
N LEU A 388 -2.65 9.03 -23.37
CA LEU A 388 -3.69 8.33 -22.60
C LEU A 388 -4.26 7.13 -23.32
N ARG A 389 -4.27 7.12 -24.65
CA ARG A 389 -4.85 6.02 -25.44
C ARG A 389 -4.19 4.68 -25.13
N ALA A 390 -2.85 4.62 -25.10
CA ALA A 390 -2.15 3.36 -24.85
C ALA A 390 -2.45 2.77 -23.46
N PRO A 391 -2.39 3.55 -22.35
CA PRO A 391 -2.85 3.09 -21.04
C PRO A 391 -4.31 2.62 -21.02
N ILE A 392 -5.23 3.34 -21.66
CA ILE A 392 -6.67 2.98 -21.68
C ILE A 392 -6.92 1.72 -22.49
N LEU A 393 -6.25 1.55 -23.63
CA LEU A 393 -6.31 0.32 -24.41
C LEU A 393 -5.72 -0.87 -23.64
N THR A 394 -4.66 -0.65 -22.87
CA THR A 394 -4.10 -1.69 -21.98
C THR A 394 -5.10 -2.07 -20.90
N TRP A 395 -5.73 -1.08 -20.26
CA TRP A 395 -6.80 -1.30 -19.29
C TRP A 395 -7.98 -2.09 -19.88
N LEU A 396 -8.41 -1.77 -21.12
CA LEU A 396 -9.46 -2.52 -21.83
C LEU A 396 -9.10 -3.99 -22.03
N ALA A 397 -7.82 -4.32 -22.20
CA ALA A 397 -7.38 -5.71 -22.23
C ALA A 397 -7.46 -6.36 -20.83
N ASP A 398 -6.98 -5.66 -19.80
CA ASP A 398 -6.92 -6.17 -18.43
C ASP A 398 -8.32 -6.46 -17.85
N VAL A 399 -9.28 -5.57 -18.10
CA VAL A 399 -10.66 -5.70 -17.61
C VAL A 399 -11.40 -6.89 -18.24
N GLN A 400 -11.05 -7.31 -19.47
CA GLN A 400 -11.64 -8.49 -20.14
C GLN A 400 -11.16 -9.83 -19.56
N VAL A 401 -9.98 -9.84 -18.97
CA VAL A 401 -9.36 -11.04 -18.38
C VAL A 401 -9.43 -11.07 -16.87
N GLY A 402 -9.89 -9.98 -16.23
CA GLY A 402 -9.89 -9.85 -14.78
C GLY A 402 -8.51 -10.13 -14.19
N GLY A 403 -7.45 -9.60 -14.81
CA GLY A 403 -6.04 -10.02 -14.56
C GLY A 403 -5.59 -9.95 -13.11
N HIS A 404 -6.32 -9.22 -12.27
CA HIS A 404 -6.10 -9.07 -10.83
C HIS A 404 -7.19 -9.71 -9.95
N PHE A 405 -8.32 -10.13 -10.52
CA PHE A 405 -9.46 -10.74 -9.81
C PHE A 405 -9.05 -11.96 -8.95
N HIS A 406 -8.09 -12.77 -9.41
CA HIS A 406 -7.63 -13.93 -8.66
C HIS A 406 -6.75 -13.62 -7.44
N ARG A 407 -6.19 -12.41 -7.32
CA ARG A 407 -5.36 -12.02 -6.18
C ARG A 407 -6.19 -11.43 -5.04
N THR A 408 -7.37 -10.89 -5.31
CA THR A 408 -8.15 -10.08 -4.36
C THR A 408 -9.40 -10.77 -3.81
N VAL A 409 -9.84 -11.90 -4.38
CA VAL A 409 -11.01 -12.66 -3.88
C VAL A 409 -10.58 -13.79 -2.94
N GLU A 410 -11.18 -13.85 -1.74
CA GLU A 410 -10.93 -14.87 -0.71
C GLU A 410 -11.47 -16.27 -1.08
N ARG A 411 -10.90 -17.33 -0.49
CA ARG A 411 -11.40 -18.72 -0.61
C ARG A 411 -12.43 -18.96 0.51
N PRO A 412 -13.71 -18.62 0.28
CA PRO A 412 -14.64 -19.59 -0.31
C PRO A 412 -15.36 -19.10 -1.58
N GLU A 413 -15.18 -17.84 -1.98
CA GLU A 413 -15.94 -17.20 -3.06
C GLU A 413 -15.42 -17.53 -4.45
N ARG A 414 -14.11 -17.82 -4.56
CA ARG A 414 -13.50 -18.41 -5.78
C ARG A 414 -14.22 -19.67 -6.25
N SER A 415 -14.87 -20.38 -5.34
CA SER A 415 -15.55 -21.65 -5.57
C SER A 415 -17.04 -21.49 -5.94
N ARG A 416 -17.64 -20.32 -5.68
CA ARG A 416 -19.11 -20.12 -5.74
C ARG A 416 -19.61 -19.34 -6.95
N ARG A 417 -18.79 -18.56 -7.65
CA ARG A 417 -19.22 -17.78 -8.84
C ARG A 417 -18.96 -18.53 -10.16
N ALA A 418 -19.71 -18.13 -11.19
CA ALA A 418 -19.50 -18.54 -12.58
C ALA A 418 -18.01 -18.50 -12.95
N THR A 419 -17.59 -19.32 -13.93
CA THR A 419 -16.24 -19.24 -14.47
C THR A 419 -15.90 -17.77 -14.78
N LEU A 420 -14.64 -17.35 -14.60
CA LEU A 420 -14.19 -15.98 -14.93
C LEU A 420 -14.69 -15.51 -16.32
N ALA A 421 -14.89 -16.45 -17.24
CA ALA A 421 -15.50 -16.20 -18.55
C ALA A 421 -16.95 -15.70 -18.47
N GLY A 422 -17.79 -16.23 -17.58
CA GLY A 422 -19.16 -15.77 -17.34
C GLY A 422 -19.20 -14.39 -16.68
N ASP A 423 -18.38 -14.17 -15.66
CA ASP A 423 -18.26 -12.85 -14.99
C ASP A 423 -17.89 -11.73 -15.97
N ARG A 424 -16.97 -12.01 -16.91
CA ARG A 424 -16.49 -11.02 -17.90
C ARG A 424 -17.30 -10.95 -19.19
N ALA A 425 -18.45 -11.61 -19.27
CA ALA A 425 -19.25 -11.63 -20.49
C ALA A 425 -19.72 -10.21 -20.91
N ALA A 426 -20.24 -9.41 -19.97
CA ALA A 426 -20.70 -8.05 -20.24
C ALA A 426 -19.55 -7.13 -20.73
N VAL A 427 -18.37 -7.21 -20.08
CA VAL A 427 -17.17 -6.48 -20.50
C VAL A 427 -16.75 -6.88 -21.92
N ARG A 428 -16.64 -8.18 -22.20
CA ARG A 428 -16.23 -8.66 -23.54
C ARG A 428 -17.25 -8.29 -24.61
N ALA A 429 -18.54 -8.31 -24.29
CA ALA A 429 -19.58 -7.85 -25.20
C ALA A 429 -19.44 -6.35 -25.51
N ALA A 430 -19.19 -5.51 -24.49
CA ALA A 430 -18.93 -4.09 -24.68
C ALA A 430 -17.68 -3.84 -25.55
N VAL A 431 -16.58 -4.54 -25.28
CA VAL A 431 -15.35 -4.45 -26.10
C VAL A 431 -15.58 -4.94 -27.53
N ALA A 432 -16.30 -6.05 -27.72
CA ALA A 432 -16.64 -6.56 -29.05
C ALA A 432 -17.49 -5.57 -29.84
N ALA A 433 -18.45 -4.90 -29.20
CA ALA A 433 -19.24 -3.83 -29.82
C ALA A 433 -18.38 -2.60 -30.20
N GLY A 434 -17.37 -2.26 -29.38
CA GLY A 434 -16.41 -1.19 -29.65
C GLY A 434 -15.18 -1.60 -30.47
N ALA A 435 -15.12 -2.84 -30.98
CA ALA A 435 -13.90 -3.39 -31.59
C ALA A 435 -13.42 -2.61 -32.82
N MET A 436 -14.33 -2.00 -33.59
CA MET A 436 -13.94 -1.16 -34.73
C MET A 436 -13.30 0.16 -34.31
N THR A 437 -13.74 0.74 -33.19
CA THR A 437 -13.10 1.92 -32.57
C THR A 437 -11.67 1.57 -32.14
N ILE A 438 -11.48 0.41 -31.51
CA ILE A 438 -10.15 -0.07 -31.11
C ILE A 438 -9.28 -0.35 -32.34
N ALA A 439 -9.83 -1.00 -33.38
CA ALA A 439 -9.11 -1.34 -34.59
C ALA A 439 -8.58 -0.10 -35.32
N ALA A 440 -9.28 1.04 -35.26
CA ALA A 440 -8.80 2.30 -35.82
C ALA A 440 -7.48 2.78 -35.17
N CYS A 441 -7.26 2.46 -33.89
CA CYS A 441 -6.01 2.79 -33.18
C CYS A 441 -4.79 1.96 -33.65
N LEU A 442 -4.99 0.90 -34.46
CA LEU A 442 -3.88 0.14 -35.05
C LEU A 442 -3.07 0.95 -36.07
N ASP A 443 -3.62 2.05 -36.56
CA ASP A 443 -2.94 2.96 -37.49
C ASP A 443 -2.44 4.26 -36.83
N ASP A 444 -2.46 4.33 -35.49
CA ASP A 444 -1.87 5.44 -34.74
C ASP A 444 -0.36 5.56 -35.02
N ALA A 445 0.18 6.78 -34.98
CA ALA A 445 1.60 7.03 -35.17
C ALA A 445 2.44 6.48 -34.00
N ASP A 446 1.87 6.45 -32.79
CA ASP A 446 2.52 5.95 -31.59
C ASP A 446 2.49 4.39 -31.55
N PRO A 447 3.66 3.72 -31.54
CA PRO A 447 3.72 2.27 -31.45
C PRO A 447 3.09 1.70 -30.17
N ASP A 448 3.11 2.42 -29.05
CA ASP A 448 2.51 1.96 -27.80
C ASP A 448 1.00 1.88 -27.92
N VAL A 449 0.38 2.84 -28.63
CA VAL A 449 -1.07 2.85 -28.91
C VAL A 449 -1.45 1.66 -29.80
N ARG A 450 -0.68 1.41 -30.87
CA ARG A 450 -0.94 0.27 -31.78
C ARG A 450 -0.82 -1.07 -31.06
N SER A 451 0.21 -1.22 -30.23
CA SER A 451 0.46 -2.40 -29.43
C SER A 451 -0.68 -2.66 -28.44
N ALA A 452 -1.11 -1.61 -27.72
CA ALA A 452 -2.21 -1.70 -26.78
C ALA A 452 -3.55 -1.98 -27.47
N ALA A 453 -3.79 -1.43 -28.66
CA ALA A 453 -4.98 -1.72 -29.47
C ALA A 453 -5.04 -3.20 -29.88
N ALA A 454 -3.91 -3.76 -30.34
CA ALA A 454 -3.82 -5.19 -30.64
C ALA A 454 -4.11 -6.05 -29.39
N LEU A 455 -3.58 -5.65 -28.25
CA LEU A 455 -3.81 -6.34 -26.98
C LEU A 455 -5.29 -6.26 -26.55
N ALA A 456 -5.93 -5.09 -26.63
CA ALA A 456 -7.34 -4.93 -26.29
C ALA A 456 -8.25 -5.83 -27.15
N LEU A 457 -7.92 -6.02 -28.43
CA LEU A 457 -8.66 -6.93 -29.32
C LEU A 457 -8.39 -8.41 -29.03
N THR A 458 -7.26 -8.77 -28.42
CA THR A 458 -6.84 -10.16 -28.18
C THR A 458 -7.89 -10.99 -27.43
N PHE A 459 -8.64 -10.36 -26.52
CA PHE A 459 -9.61 -11.04 -25.65
C PHE A 459 -11.07 -10.88 -26.07
N ALA A 460 -11.32 -10.14 -27.17
CA ALA A 460 -12.65 -9.91 -27.74
C ALA A 460 -12.97 -11.00 -28.78
N VAL A 461 -13.27 -12.22 -28.33
CA VAL A 461 -13.50 -13.39 -29.21
C VAL A 461 -14.56 -13.11 -30.30
N ASP A 462 -15.60 -12.37 -29.92
CA ASP A 462 -16.72 -11.97 -30.77
C ASP A 462 -16.46 -10.70 -31.59
N ALA A 463 -15.20 -10.22 -31.66
CA ALA A 463 -14.84 -9.11 -32.51
C ALA A 463 -15.24 -9.39 -33.99
N PRO A 464 -15.75 -8.38 -34.71
CA PRO A 464 -16.18 -8.53 -36.10
C PRO A 464 -14.99 -8.91 -37.00
N THR A 465 -15.30 -9.58 -38.12
CA THR A 465 -14.30 -10.04 -39.10
C THR A 465 -13.42 -8.91 -39.60
N GLU A 466 -13.98 -7.71 -39.73
CA GLU A 466 -13.30 -6.49 -40.15
C GLU A 466 -12.20 -6.07 -39.15
N ALA A 467 -12.45 -6.16 -37.85
CA ALA A 467 -11.44 -5.87 -36.83
C ALA A 467 -10.31 -6.91 -36.85
N LYS A 468 -10.65 -8.20 -37.07
CA LYS A 468 -9.66 -9.29 -37.26
C LYS A 468 -8.82 -9.06 -38.52
N ALA A 469 -9.43 -8.62 -39.61
CA ALA A 469 -8.74 -8.28 -40.85
C ALA A 469 -7.79 -7.08 -40.67
N ALA A 470 -8.17 -6.08 -39.87
CA ALA A 470 -7.32 -4.94 -39.55
C ALA A 470 -6.02 -5.34 -38.83
N LEU A 471 -6.09 -6.29 -37.88
CA LEU A 471 -4.90 -6.85 -37.23
C LEU A 471 -3.93 -7.50 -38.23
N SER A 472 -4.45 -8.36 -39.12
CA SER A 472 -3.64 -9.02 -40.17
C SER A 472 -3.03 -8.02 -41.14
N ALA A 473 -3.82 -7.02 -41.57
CA ALA A 473 -3.34 -5.97 -42.46
C ALA A 473 -2.24 -5.13 -41.80
N ARG A 474 -2.38 -4.82 -40.50
CA ARG A 474 -1.35 -4.10 -39.75
C ARG A 474 -0.07 -4.91 -39.60
N LEU A 475 -0.18 -6.19 -39.25
CA LEU A 475 0.99 -7.08 -39.11
C LEU A 475 1.83 -7.14 -40.38
N GLY A 476 1.20 -7.12 -41.56
CA GLY A 476 1.90 -7.16 -42.85
C GLY A 476 2.78 -5.94 -43.15
N ARG A 477 2.61 -4.83 -42.43
CA ARG A 477 3.35 -3.57 -42.62
C ARG A 477 4.02 -3.02 -41.35
N GLU A 478 3.84 -3.68 -40.21
CA GLU A 478 4.41 -3.22 -38.94
C GLU A 478 5.92 -3.45 -38.91
N ALA A 479 6.67 -2.44 -38.47
CA ALA A 479 8.13 -2.50 -38.35
C ALA A 479 8.58 -2.77 -36.92
N GLU A 480 7.77 -2.39 -35.92
CA GLU A 480 8.11 -2.51 -34.51
C GLU A 480 7.86 -3.91 -33.98
N VAL A 481 8.93 -4.58 -33.51
CA VAL A 481 8.88 -5.97 -33.03
C VAL A 481 7.90 -6.15 -31.85
N GLY A 482 7.86 -5.20 -30.91
CA GLY A 482 6.92 -5.24 -29.80
C GLY A 482 5.46 -5.20 -30.24
N VAL A 483 5.16 -4.38 -31.26
CA VAL A 483 3.82 -4.30 -31.86
C VAL A 483 3.50 -5.57 -32.64
N GLN A 484 4.46 -6.11 -33.42
CA GLN A 484 4.31 -7.39 -34.11
C GLN A 484 3.97 -8.53 -33.13
N ALA A 485 4.64 -8.58 -31.97
CA ALA A 485 4.38 -9.56 -30.92
C ALA A 485 2.94 -9.45 -30.38
N ALA A 486 2.44 -8.25 -30.11
CA ALA A 486 1.05 -8.03 -29.68
C ALA A 486 0.03 -8.44 -30.76
N LEU A 487 0.29 -8.10 -32.02
CA LEU A 487 -0.56 -8.48 -33.16
C LEU A 487 -0.62 -10.00 -33.35
N VAL A 488 0.52 -10.68 -33.24
CA VAL A 488 0.60 -12.15 -33.33
C VAL A 488 -0.17 -12.81 -32.18
N LEU A 489 -0.02 -12.30 -30.96
CA LEU A 489 -0.79 -12.76 -29.79
C LEU A 489 -2.30 -12.64 -30.07
N ALA A 490 -2.74 -11.48 -30.55
CA ALA A 490 -4.15 -11.22 -30.88
C ALA A 490 -4.69 -12.16 -31.96
N LEU A 491 -3.98 -12.31 -33.07
CA LEU A 491 -4.41 -13.11 -34.20
C LEU A 491 -4.55 -14.60 -33.86
N ILE A 492 -3.63 -15.15 -33.06
CA ILE A 492 -3.73 -16.53 -32.58
C ILE A 492 -4.96 -16.72 -31.70
N ARG A 493 -5.13 -15.85 -30.71
CA ARG A 493 -6.24 -15.92 -29.75
C ARG A 493 -7.61 -15.77 -30.43
N LEU A 494 -7.68 -15.01 -31.51
CA LEU A 494 -8.89 -14.83 -32.31
C LEU A 494 -9.06 -15.90 -33.41
N GLY A 495 -8.19 -16.91 -33.47
CA GLY A 495 -8.24 -18.00 -34.45
C GLY A 495 -8.06 -17.52 -35.90
N SER A 496 -7.38 -16.38 -36.10
CA SER A 496 -7.21 -15.75 -37.40
C SER A 496 -5.88 -16.17 -38.03
N GLY A 497 -5.91 -16.58 -39.30
CA GLY A 497 -4.71 -16.92 -40.04
C GLY A 497 -3.84 -15.69 -40.32
N PHE A 498 -2.53 -15.84 -40.17
CA PHE A 498 -1.56 -14.78 -40.46
C PHE A 498 -0.29 -15.36 -41.08
N ARG A 499 0.46 -14.51 -41.79
CA ARG A 499 1.81 -14.85 -42.24
C ARG A 499 2.77 -14.49 -41.12
N ALA A 500 3.43 -15.50 -40.54
CA ALA A 500 4.40 -15.26 -39.48
C ALA A 500 5.50 -14.28 -39.95
N PRO A 501 5.84 -13.27 -39.14
CA PRO A 501 6.97 -12.39 -39.42
C PRO A 501 8.28 -13.19 -39.37
N ALA A 502 9.41 -12.51 -39.62
CA ALA A 502 10.72 -13.10 -39.42
C ALA A 502 10.86 -13.65 -37.98
N PRO A 503 11.62 -14.75 -37.78
CA PRO A 503 11.73 -15.41 -36.48
C PRO A 503 12.52 -14.56 -35.48
N ASP A 504 11.83 -13.63 -34.83
CA ASP A 504 12.33 -12.83 -33.71
C ASP A 504 12.05 -13.53 -32.36
N PRO A 505 12.95 -13.45 -31.36
CA PRO A 505 12.70 -14.00 -30.02
C PRO A 505 11.40 -13.52 -29.37
N ALA A 506 11.04 -12.24 -29.47
CA ALA A 506 9.81 -11.70 -28.89
C ALA A 506 8.56 -12.23 -29.59
N ILE A 507 8.62 -12.41 -30.91
CA ILE A 507 7.53 -13.03 -31.69
C ILE A 507 7.37 -14.49 -31.27
N ARG A 508 8.47 -15.25 -31.15
CA ARG A 508 8.41 -16.65 -30.66
C ARG A 508 7.87 -16.75 -29.24
N ALA A 509 8.22 -15.82 -28.37
CA ALA A 509 7.66 -15.75 -27.03
C ALA A 509 6.15 -15.47 -27.05
N ALA A 510 5.70 -14.51 -27.87
CA ALA A 510 4.28 -14.22 -28.04
C ALA A 510 3.50 -15.44 -28.57
N LEU A 511 4.08 -16.17 -29.55
CA LEU A 511 3.52 -17.44 -30.05
C LEU A 511 3.36 -18.46 -28.91
N ALA A 512 4.42 -18.69 -28.14
CA ALA A 512 4.42 -19.67 -27.05
C ALA A 512 3.42 -19.31 -25.93
N ILE A 513 3.32 -18.02 -25.60
CA ILE A 513 2.36 -17.53 -24.61
C ILE A 513 0.93 -17.69 -25.13
N ALA A 514 0.66 -17.32 -26.38
CA ALA A 514 -0.67 -17.39 -26.98
C ALA A 514 -1.18 -18.84 -27.04
N THR A 515 -0.36 -19.78 -27.47
CA THR A 515 -0.76 -21.19 -27.59
C THR A 515 -0.93 -21.88 -26.24
N ALA A 516 -0.18 -21.45 -25.21
CA ALA A 516 -0.30 -21.98 -23.86
C ALA A 516 -1.64 -21.66 -23.17
N PHE A 517 -2.42 -20.68 -23.65
CA PHE A 517 -3.76 -20.41 -23.11
C PHE A 517 -4.80 -21.44 -23.54
N ASP A 518 -4.69 -22.00 -24.75
CA ASP A 518 -5.70 -22.88 -25.35
C ASP A 518 -5.24 -24.33 -25.54
N GLY A 519 -3.97 -24.63 -25.25
CA GLY A 519 -3.36 -25.92 -25.49
C GLY A 519 -2.25 -26.27 -24.50
N PRO A 520 -1.63 -27.46 -24.65
CA PRO A 520 -0.48 -27.83 -23.84
C PRO A 520 0.65 -26.81 -24.09
N PRO A 521 1.25 -26.25 -23.02
CA PRO A 521 2.29 -25.24 -23.17
C PRO A 521 3.57 -25.83 -23.77
N ASP A 522 4.18 -25.11 -24.71
CA ASP A 522 5.55 -25.37 -25.16
C ASP A 522 6.53 -24.88 -24.07
N ILE A 523 6.85 -25.77 -23.13
CA ILE A 523 7.69 -25.46 -21.97
C ILE A 523 9.05 -24.87 -22.39
N PRO A 524 9.83 -25.47 -23.30
CA PRO A 524 11.08 -24.86 -23.77
C PRO A 524 10.91 -23.44 -24.31
N ALA A 525 9.86 -23.18 -25.09
CA ALA A 525 9.61 -21.85 -25.64
C ALA A 525 9.18 -20.84 -24.56
N LEU A 526 8.40 -21.26 -23.56
CA LEU A 526 8.05 -20.41 -22.40
C LEU A 526 9.26 -20.11 -21.51
N VAL A 527 10.17 -21.05 -21.32
CA VAL A 527 11.44 -20.81 -20.61
C VAL A 527 12.29 -19.79 -21.36
N ALA A 528 12.40 -19.92 -22.69
CA ALA A 528 13.09 -18.93 -23.52
C ALA A 528 12.42 -17.55 -23.46
N ALA A 529 11.07 -17.50 -23.42
CA ALA A 529 10.31 -16.27 -23.24
C ALA A 529 10.55 -15.62 -21.87
N ALA A 530 10.62 -16.44 -20.80
CA ALA A 530 10.89 -15.99 -19.44
C ALA A 530 12.27 -15.30 -19.29
N ALA A 531 13.23 -15.69 -20.12
CA ALA A 531 14.59 -15.12 -20.15
C ALA A 531 14.70 -13.84 -21.01
N LEU A 532 13.64 -13.40 -21.70
CA LEU A 532 13.70 -12.18 -22.51
C LEU A 532 13.76 -10.93 -21.62
N PRO A 533 14.57 -9.92 -22.00
CA PRO A 533 14.51 -8.60 -21.38
C PRO A 533 13.18 -7.92 -21.73
N GLN A 534 12.98 -6.71 -21.18
CA GLN A 534 11.83 -5.88 -21.55
C GLN A 534 11.82 -5.60 -23.07
N VAL A 535 10.69 -5.88 -23.71
CA VAL A 535 10.47 -5.64 -25.13
C VAL A 535 9.90 -4.23 -25.31
N PRO A 536 10.61 -3.32 -26.02
CA PRO A 536 10.09 -1.97 -26.29
C PRO A 536 8.75 -2.02 -27.01
N HIS A 537 7.89 -1.04 -26.72
CA HIS A 537 6.57 -0.86 -27.32
C HIS A 537 5.56 -1.99 -27.15
N LEU A 538 5.88 -3.02 -26.37
CA LEU A 538 4.93 -4.06 -26.07
C LEU A 538 4.07 -3.63 -24.88
N ALA A 539 2.77 -3.37 -25.10
CA ALA A 539 1.85 -3.02 -24.03
C ALA A 539 1.59 -4.20 -23.07
N TYR A 540 1.62 -5.43 -23.59
CA TYR A 540 1.34 -6.63 -22.81
C TYR A 540 2.38 -6.85 -21.70
N ALA A 541 1.90 -6.93 -20.46
CA ALA A 541 2.72 -6.99 -19.24
C ALA A 541 3.78 -5.88 -19.14
N SER A 542 3.45 -4.67 -19.63
CA SER A 542 4.36 -3.51 -19.63
C SER A 542 5.72 -3.81 -20.29
N GLY A 543 5.69 -4.59 -21.36
CA GLY A 543 6.86 -5.03 -22.11
C GLY A 543 7.56 -6.25 -21.54
N ARG A 544 7.14 -6.77 -20.39
CA ARG A 544 7.79 -7.91 -19.71
C ARG A 544 7.10 -9.22 -20.07
N LEU A 545 7.21 -9.68 -21.33
CA LEU A 545 6.71 -11.01 -21.76
C LEU A 545 7.17 -12.12 -20.82
N GLY A 546 8.40 -12.03 -20.33
CA GLY A 546 8.93 -13.03 -19.42
C GLY A 546 8.10 -13.19 -18.15
N ASN A 547 7.50 -12.11 -17.62
CA ASN A 547 6.65 -12.19 -16.43
C ASN A 547 5.36 -12.98 -16.69
N VAL A 548 4.80 -12.87 -17.90
CA VAL A 548 3.63 -13.66 -18.31
C VAL A 548 3.99 -15.13 -18.44
N ALA A 549 5.11 -15.41 -19.12
CA ALA A 549 5.60 -16.77 -19.28
C ALA A 549 5.85 -17.44 -17.92
N ILE A 550 6.46 -16.72 -16.97
CA ILE A 550 6.64 -17.16 -15.58
C ILE A 550 5.28 -17.47 -14.92
N GLY A 551 4.28 -16.62 -15.09
CA GLY A 551 2.93 -16.85 -14.56
C GLY A 551 2.28 -18.13 -15.12
N ILE A 552 2.55 -18.50 -16.37
CA ILE A 552 2.10 -19.76 -16.98
C ILE A 552 2.91 -20.94 -16.44
N LEU A 553 4.24 -20.80 -16.32
CA LEU A 553 5.14 -21.82 -15.81
C LEU A 553 4.82 -22.19 -14.35
N ARG A 554 4.43 -21.22 -13.51
CA ARG A 554 3.98 -21.47 -12.12
C ARG A 554 2.73 -22.34 -11.99
N LYS A 555 1.98 -22.54 -13.07
CA LYS A 555 0.79 -23.41 -13.10
C LYS A 555 1.12 -24.84 -13.54
N GLN A 556 2.36 -25.10 -13.92
CA GLN A 556 2.82 -26.42 -14.37
C GLN A 556 3.16 -27.33 -13.19
N PRO A 557 3.35 -28.65 -13.39
CA PRO A 557 3.83 -29.55 -12.34
C PRO A 557 5.15 -29.07 -11.70
N ALA A 558 5.37 -29.40 -10.43
CA ALA A 558 6.50 -28.90 -9.65
C ALA A 558 7.86 -29.24 -10.30
N GLU A 559 7.97 -30.38 -10.97
CA GLU A 559 9.18 -30.79 -11.68
C GLU A 559 9.52 -29.84 -12.83
N VAL A 560 8.50 -29.40 -13.58
CA VAL A 560 8.64 -28.44 -14.68
C VAL A 560 9.00 -27.06 -14.14
N GLN A 561 8.38 -26.64 -13.03
CA GLN A 561 8.71 -25.38 -12.37
C GLN A 561 10.17 -25.35 -11.92
N ALA A 562 10.66 -26.44 -11.32
CA ALA A 562 12.02 -26.56 -10.83
C ALA A 562 13.07 -26.47 -11.96
N GLU A 563 12.82 -27.10 -13.11
CA GLU A 563 13.70 -26.99 -14.28
C GLU A 563 13.69 -25.58 -14.88
N ALA A 564 12.50 -25.00 -15.05
CA ALA A 564 12.33 -23.64 -15.56
C ALA A 564 13.02 -22.60 -14.64
N ALA A 565 12.90 -22.76 -13.33
CA ALA A 565 13.50 -21.87 -12.35
C ALA A 565 15.03 -21.72 -12.56
N VAL A 566 15.74 -22.84 -12.77
CA VAL A 566 17.20 -22.81 -13.00
C VAL A 566 17.56 -21.96 -14.23
N ALA A 567 16.81 -22.10 -15.32
CA ALA A 567 17.05 -21.37 -16.55
C ALA A 567 16.72 -19.87 -16.44
N ILE A 568 15.73 -19.52 -15.61
CA ILE A 568 15.27 -18.13 -15.42
C ILE A 568 16.15 -17.39 -14.40
N ALA A 569 16.77 -18.10 -13.47
CA ALA A 569 17.61 -17.50 -12.42
C ALA A 569 18.73 -16.60 -12.96
N ASP A 570 19.31 -16.92 -14.13
CA ASP A 570 20.34 -16.08 -14.74
C ASP A 570 19.84 -14.69 -15.11
N ARG A 571 18.56 -14.57 -15.51
CA ARG A 571 17.93 -13.28 -15.77
C ARG A 571 17.74 -12.48 -14.49
N ALA A 572 17.28 -13.13 -13.41
CA ALA A 572 17.13 -12.47 -12.11
C ALA A 572 18.45 -11.85 -11.64
N VAL A 573 19.54 -12.61 -11.77
CA VAL A 573 20.90 -12.15 -11.44
C VAL A 573 21.37 -11.02 -12.36
N ALA A 574 21.20 -11.17 -13.67
CA ALA A 574 21.64 -10.17 -14.64
C ALA A 574 20.90 -8.83 -14.52
N GLU A 575 19.60 -8.86 -14.18
CA GLU A 575 18.77 -7.67 -13.96
C GLU A 575 18.84 -7.16 -12.51
N ALA A 576 19.50 -7.88 -11.60
CA ALA A 576 19.45 -7.66 -10.15
C ALA A 576 17.99 -7.49 -9.64
N ASP A 577 17.04 -8.26 -10.17
CA ASP A 577 15.60 -8.13 -9.87
C ASP A 577 15.21 -9.03 -8.67
N PRO A 578 15.04 -8.48 -7.45
CA PRO A 578 14.73 -9.27 -6.26
C PRO A 578 13.33 -9.90 -6.33
N ARG A 579 12.38 -9.28 -7.05
CA ARG A 579 11.02 -9.81 -7.21
C ARG A 579 11.05 -11.04 -8.11
N LEU A 580 11.81 -10.98 -9.21
CA LEU A 580 12.02 -12.13 -10.08
C LEU A 580 12.77 -13.24 -9.34
N ALA A 581 13.81 -12.91 -8.57
CA ALA A 581 14.54 -13.88 -7.75
C ALA A 581 13.62 -14.61 -6.77
N ALA A 582 12.70 -13.90 -6.10
CA ALA A 582 11.72 -14.49 -5.20
C ALA A 582 10.77 -15.46 -5.91
N VAL A 583 10.26 -15.11 -7.09
CA VAL A 583 9.39 -16.01 -7.87
C VAL A 583 10.15 -17.25 -8.35
N VAL A 584 11.37 -17.07 -8.85
CA VAL A 584 12.23 -18.19 -9.29
C VAL A 584 12.59 -19.11 -8.11
N PHE A 585 12.84 -18.52 -6.94
CA PHE A 585 13.08 -19.25 -5.71
C PHE A 585 11.86 -20.09 -5.32
N GLU A 586 10.66 -19.50 -5.28
CA GLU A 586 9.41 -20.22 -5.00
C GLU A 586 9.16 -21.36 -6.01
N MET A 587 9.42 -21.15 -7.30
CA MET A 587 9.28 -22.19 -8.33
C MET A 587 10.21 -23.39 -8.12
N GLY A 588 11.43 -23.17 -7.60
CA GLY A 588 12.42 -24.22 -7.38
C GLY A 588 12.43 -24.86 -5.99
N PHE A 589 12.06 -24.10 -4.96
CA PHE A 589 12.04 -24.55 -3.56
C PHE A 589 10.63 -24.85 -3.05
N GLY A 590 9.59 -24.43 -3.76
CA GLY A 590 8.20 -24.49 -3.34
C GLY A 590 7.80 -23.30 -2.46
N ALA A 591 6.55 -23.31 -1.99
CA ALA A 591 6.09 -22.34 -1.00
C ALA A 591 6.91 -22.47 0.30
N ALA A 592 7.11 -21.35 0.99
CA ALA A 592 7.76 -21.36 2.28
C ALA A 592 6.97 -22.24 3.26
N PRO A 593 7.61 -23.17 3.97
CA PRO A 593 6.93 -24.00 4.97
C PRO A 593 6.45 -23.14 6.14
N GLU A 594 5.35 -23.54 6.77
CA GLU A 594 4.70 -22.80 7.88
C GLU A 594 5.54 -22.77 9.18
N GLY A 595 6.72 -23.40 9.20
CA GLY A 595 7.61 -23.41 10.35
C GLY A 595 9.09 -23.43 9.95
N PRO A 596 10.00 -23.16 10.91
CA PRO A 596 11.42 -23.19 10.65
C PRO A 596 11.86 -24.62 10.27
N CYS A 597 12.39 -24.79 9.06
CA CYS A 597 13.04 -26.04 8.67
C CYS A 597 14.33 -26.24 9.46
N ALA A 598 14.65 -27.51 9.74
CA ALA A 598 15.99 -27.87 10.16
C ALA A 598 17.00 -27.36 9.12
N PRO A 599 18.14 -26.81 9.55
CA PRO A 599 19.24 -26.48 8.66
C PRO A 599 19.63 -27.64 7.75
N ARG A 600 19.88 -27.35 6.47
CA ARG A 600 20.23 -28.34 5.44
C ARG A 600 21.60 -28.04 4.85
N LEU A 601 22.36 -29.09 4.58
CA LEU A 601 23.61 -28.98 3.83
C LEU A 601 23.32 -28.96 2.32
N PRO A 602 24.12 -28.26 1.49
CA PRO A 602 23.86 -28.20 0.06
C PRO A 602 23.79 -29.57 -0.62
N GLU A 603 24.58 -30.55 -0.21
CA GLU A 603 24.55 -31.93 -0.71
C GLU A 603 23.23 -32.67 -0.46
N GLU A 604 22.43 -32.23 0.50
CA GLU A 604 21.09 -32.75 0.78
C GLU A 604 20.02 -32.15 -0.13
N LEU A 605 20.36 -31.11 -0.90
CA LEU A 605 19.46 -30.48 -1.86
C LEU A 605 19.45 -31.24 -3.19
N PRO A 606 18.28 -31.40 -3.83
CA PRO A 606 18.19 -31.81 -5.22
C PRO A 606 19.07 -30.96 -6.15
N SER A 607 19.49 -31.54 -7.28
CA SER A 607 20.42 -30.88 -8.21
C SER A 607 19.97 -29.49 -8.67
N HIS A 608 18.68 -29.31 -8.96
CA HIS A 608 18.12 -28.02 -9.37
C HIS A 608 18.15 -26.98 -8.23
N GLN A 609 17.83 -27.38 -6.99
CA GLN A 609 17.89 -26.51 -5.81
C GLN A 609 19.33 -26.07 -5.52
N ARG A 610 20.32 -26.96 -5.68
CA ARG A 610 21.74 -26.57 -5.60
C ARG A 610 22.13 -25.54 -6.64
N GLN A 611 21.73 -25.76 -7.90
CA GLN A 611 22.02 -24.81 -8.98
C GLN A 611 21.36 -23.44 -8.72
N LEU A 612 20.12 -23.42 -8.22
CA LEU A 612 19.45 -22.20 -7.80
C LEU A 612 20.13 -21.52 -6.62
N LEU A 613 20.51 -22.28 -5.59
CA LEU A 613 21.27 -21.77 -4.45
C LEU A 613 22.56 -21.10 -4.94
N THR A 614 23.29 -21.70 -5.88
CA THR A 614 24.50 -21.11 -6.49
C THR A 614 24.21 -19.81 -7.23
N LYS A 615 23.17 -19.77 -8.08
CA LYS A 615 22.84 -18.59 -8.89
C LYS A 615 22.30 -17.44 -8.02
N LEU A 616 21.42 -17.74 -7.08
CA LEU A 616 20.70 -16.75 -6.29
C LEU A 616 21.39 -16.40 -4.95
N ALA A 617 22.57 -16.95 -4.66
CA ALA A 617 23.26 -16.76 -3.38
C ALA A 617 23.39 -15.29 -2.96
N GLY A 618 23.47 -14.34 -3.90
CA GLY A 618 23.59 -12.90 -3.63
C GLY A 618 22.31 -12.15 -3.27
N PHE A 619 21.13 -12.78 -3.32
CA PHE A 619 19.86 -12.15 -2.95
C PHE A 619 19.52 -12.42 -1.49
N ASP A 620 19.58 -11.40 -0.63
CA ASP A 620 19.38 -11.58 0.82
C ASP A 620 17.91 -11.67 1.25
N ASP A 621 16.98 -11.07 0.50
CA ASP A 621 15.55 -10.98 0.88
C ASP A 621 14.74 -12.26 0.59
N LEU A 622 15.36 -13.33 0.10
CA LEU A 622 14.65 -14.59 -0.16
C LEU A 622 14.44 -15.35 1.16
N PRO A 623 13.40 -16.20 1.27
CA PRO A 623 13.06 -16.92 2.49
C PRO A 623 14.00 -18.12 2.76
N TRP A 624 15.32 -17.95 2.60
CA TRP A 624 16.34 -18.98 2.77
C TRP A 624 16.20 -19.74 4.09
N ARG A 625 15.98 -19.01 5.19
CA ARG A 625 15.84 -19.58 6.53
C ARG A 625 14.64 -20.53 6.64
N ALA A 626 13.53 -20.22 5.97
CA ALA A 626 12.36 -21.09 5.95
C ALA A 626 12.67 -22.45 5.30
N HIS A 627 13.63 -22.51 4.38
CA HIS A 627 14.07 -23.74 3.72
C HIS A 627 15.32 -24.38 4.37
N GLY A 628 15.71 -23.93 5.58
CA GLY A 628 16.86 -24.47 6.31
C GLY A 628 18.20 -24.03 5.73
N LEU A 629 18.23 -22.94 4.96
CA LEU A 629 19.45 -22.42 4.33
C LEU A 629 19.95 -21.17 5.07
N SER A 630 21.24 -20.84 4.92
CA SER A 630 21.80 -19.65 5.55
C SER A 630 21.09 -18.37 5.07
N PRO A 631 20.66 -17.50 5.99
CA PRO A 631 19.96 -16.26 5.63
C PRO A 631 20.89 -15.21 5.01
N THR A 632 22.22 -15.36 5.08
CA THR A 632 23.14 -14.38 4.49
C THR A 632 23.86 -14.92 3.25
N ALA A 633 24.17 -14.03 2.31
CA ALA A 633 24.89 -14.38 1.09
C ALA A 633 26.25 -15.05 1.38
N ALA A 634 27.01 -14.51 2.33
CA ALA A 634 28.31 -15.06 2.71
C ALA A 634 28.19 -16.50 3.23
N GLY A 635 27.23 -16.78 4.11
CA GLY A 635 27.03 -18.13 4.63
C GLY A 635 26.55 -19.13 3.56
N ARG A 636 25.73 -18.67 2.59
CA ARG A 636 25.33 -19.51 1.45
C ARG A 636 26.51 -19.85 0.54
N ARG A 637 27.35 -18.86 0.23
CA ARG A 637 28.53 -19.06 -0.63
C ARG A 637 29.56 -19.99 0.01
N ARG A 638 29.83 -19.87 1.31
CA ARG A 638 30.69 -20.81 2.05
C ARG A 638 30.12 -22.21 2.10
N ALA A 639 28.82 -22.36 2.39
CA ALA A 639 28.17 -23.67 2.38
C ALA A 639 28.32 -24.36 1.01
N LEU A 640 28.26 -23.60 -0.08
CA LEU A 640 28.47 -24.09 -1.45
C LEU A 640 29.94 -24.33 -1.83
N GLY A 641 30.91 -23.99 -0.97
CA GLY A 641 32.34 -24.02 -1.28
C GLY A 641 32.77 -23.00 -2.34
N LEU A 642 32.00 -21.92 -2.53
CA LEU A 642 32.35 -20.81 -3.43
C LEU A 642 33.33 -19.83 -2.80
N ASP A 643 33.37 -19.78 -1.46
CA ASP A 643 34.29 -18.98 -0.65
C ASP A 643 34.99 -19.90 0.36
N ASP A 644 36.14 -19.45 0.89
CA ASP A 644 36.90 -20.22 1.90
C ASP A 644 36.09 -20.41 3.19
N PRO A 645 36.20 -21.58 3.85
CA PRO A 645 35.48 -21.86 5.09
C PRO A 645 35.97 -20.95 6.24
N GLY A 646 35.03 -20.49 7.07
CA GLY A 646 35.30 -19.68 8.24
C GLY A 646 35.22 -20.45 9.57
N PRO A 647 35.42 -19.77 10.71
CA PRO A 647 35.34 -20.38 12.03
C PRO A 647 34.00 -21.07 12.33
N SER A 648 32.88 -20.56 11.81
CA SER A 648 31.56 -21.18 11.99
C SER A 648 31.31 -22.42 11.13
N ASP A 649 32.15 -22.67 10.11
CA ASP A 649 32.09 -23.86 9.25
C ASP A 649 32.85 -25.07 9.83
N ARG A 650 33.52 -24.88 10.98
CA ARG A 650 34.25 -25.95 11.67
C ARG A 650 33.30 -27.09 12.03
N PHE A 651 33.70 -28.31 11.68
CA PHE A 651 32.99 -29.52 12.08
C PHE A 651 33.17 -29.78 13.58
N VAL A 652 32.06 -30.08 14.25
CA VAL A 652 31.99 -30.45 15.67
C VAL A 652 31.18 -31.73 15.82
N ALA A 653 31.45 -32.51 16.87
CA ALA A 653 30.68 -33.71 17.17
C ALA A 653 29.20 -33.35 17.44
N HIS A 654 28.29 -34.02 16.75
CA HIS A 654 26.85 -33.84 16.89
C HIS A 654 26.11 -35.16 16.64
N GLY A 655 25.44 -35.69 17.66
CA GLY A 655 24.87 -37.04 17.60
C GLY A 655 25.96 -38.09 17.37
N ASP A 656 25.73 -38.98 16.40
CA ASP A 656 26.65 -40.07 16.02
C ASP A 656 27.68 -39.66 14.94
N GLY A 657 27.74 -38.38 14.56
CA GLY A 657 28.59 -37.88 13.48
C GLY A 657 29.23 -36.52 13.77
N GLU A 658 29.78 -35.91 12.72
CA GLU A 658 30.29 -34.53 12.74
C GLU A 658 29.41 -33.65 11.84
N ALA A 659 29.15 -32.42 12.29
CA ALA A 659 28.41 -31.42 11.52
C ALA A 659 29.06 -30.04 11.67
N PRO A 660 28.91 -29.12 10.69
CA PRO A 660 29.37 -27.75 10.83
C PRO A 660 28.73 -27.07 12.05
N LEU A 661 29.51 -26.29 12.80
CA LEU A 661 29.06 -25.63 14.01
C LEU A 661 27.82 -24.74 13.78
N TRP A 662 27.77 -24.00 12.66
CA TRP A 662 26.61 -23.19 12.33
C TRP A 662 25.34 -24.02 12.17
N LEU A 663 25.45 -25.24 11.64
CA LEU A 663 24.33 -26.17 11.47
C LEU A 663 23.80 -26.61 12.84
N VAL A 664 24.70 -26.97 13.76
CA VAL A 664 24.38 -27.40 15.12
C VAL A 664 23.68 -26.28 15.91
N LEU A 665 24.24 -25.07 15.86
CA LEU A 665 23.68 -23.91 16.56
C LEU A 665 22.36 -23.45 15.92
N GLY A 666 22.28 -23.40 14.59
CA GLY A 666 21.07 -23.07 13.86
C GLY A 666 19.93 -24.05 14.13
N SER A 667 20.23 -25.34 14.24
CA SER A 667 19.25 -26.39 14.55
C SER A 667 18.71 -26.20 15.96
N THR A 668 19.60 -26.00 16.93
CA THR A 668 19.22 -25.75 18.33
C THR A 668 18.38 -24.48 18.46
N LEU A 669 18.70 -23.42 17.71
CA LEU A 669 17.90 -22.19 17.66
C LEU A 669 16.48 -22.45 17.12
N ALA A 670 16.35 -23.27 16.08
CA ALA A 670 15.07 -23.56 15.45
C ALA A 670 14.16 -24.45 16.32
N THR A 671 14.73 -25.42 17.05
CA THR A 671 13.94 -26.40 17.82
C THR A 671 13.76 -26.01 19.29
N ASP A 672 14.83 -25.52 19.93
CA ASP A 672 14.92 -25.39 21.38
C ASP A 672 15.03 -23.92 21.85
N GLY A 673 15.16 -22.99 20.90
CA GLY A 673 15.22 -21.55 21.12
C GLY A 673 16.59 -21.01 21.53
N ASP A 674 16.64 -19.69 21.73
CA ASP A 674 17.87 -18.91 21.92
C ASP A 674 18.71 -19.36 23.13
N ALA A 675 18.08 -19.65 24.26
CA ALA A 675 18.78 -20.03 25.49
C ALA A 675 19.47 -21.41 25.37
N ALA A 676 18.83 -22.36 24.70
CA ALA A 676 19.39 -23.69 24.48
C ALA A 676 20.59 -23.61 23.51
N ALA A 677 20.47 -22.81 22.45
CA ALA A 677 21.57 -22.59 21.51
C ALA A 677 22.78 -21.93 22.19
N ALA A 678 22.56 -20.92 23.03
CA ALA A 678 23.63 -20.30 23.81
C ALA A 678 24.30 -21.29 24.77
N ALA A 679 23.53 -22.15 25.46
CA ALA A 679 24.08 -23.19 26.31
C ALA A 679 24.89 -24.24 25.53
N SER A 680 24.45 -24.62 24.34
CA SER A 680 25.20 -25.50 23.44
C SER A 680 26.50 -24.87 22.97
N LEU A 681 26.48 -23.59 22.59
CA LEU A 681 27.68 -22.83 22.24
C LEU A 681 28.69 -22.81 23.39
N GLU A 682 28.26 -22.49 24.61
CA GLU A 682 29.17 -22.46 25.77
C GLU A 682 29.80 -23.83 26.06
N ARG A 683 29.03 -24.92 25.95
CA ARG A 683 29.57 -26.28 26.11
C ARG A 683 30.61 -26.62 25.05
N LEU A 684 30.31 -26.31 23.78
CA LEU A 684 31.20 -26.61 22.66
C LEU A 684 32.49 -25.78 22.73
N ALA A 685 32.37 -24.51 23.10
CA ALA A 685 33.48 -23.56 23.14
C ALA A 685 34.23 -23.51 24.49
N ALA A 686 33.84 -24.32 25.48
CA ALA A 686 34.40 -24.28 26.84
C ALA A 686 35.92 -24.50 26.88
N THR A 687 36.45 -25.29 25.95
CA THR A 687 37.89 -25.63 25.85
C THR A 687 38.62 -24.82 24.78
N TRP A 688 37.93 -23.91 24.08
CA TRP A 688 38.50 -23.21 22.94
C TRP A 688 39.36 -22.01 23.39
N PRO A 689 40.52 -21.78 22.77
CA PRO A 689 41.32 -20.59 23.02
C PRO A 689 40.53 -19.29 22.83
N ALA A 690 40.90 -18.23 23.56
CA ALA A 690 40.24 -16.94 23.47
C ALA A 690 40.23 -16.37 22.03
N GLY A 691 41.31 -16.58 21.27
CA GLY A 691 41.39 -16.21 19.85
C GLY A 691 40.34 -16.91 18.98
N GLU A 692 40.12 -18.22 19.17
CA GLU A 692 39.09 -18.99 18.44
C GLU A 692 37.68 -18.53 18.81
N ARG A 693 37.43 -18.25 20.10
CA ARG A 693 36.14 -17.71 20.57
C ARG A 693 35.88 -16.33 19.97
N LEU A 694 36.87 -15.44 19.93
CA LEU A 694 36.74 -14.16 19.25
C LEU A 694 36.42 -14.37 17.76
N ALA A 695 37.15 -15.26 17.10
CA ALA A 695 36.96 -15.53 15.67
C ALA A 695 35.52 -15.93 15.36
N LEU A 696 35.01 -16.88 16.15
CA LEU A 696 33.65 -17.35 16.03
C LEU A 696 32.63 -16.25 16.34
N TYR A 697 32.87 -15.44 17.39
CA TYR A 697 32.00 -14.31 17.70
C TYR A 697 31.91 -13.34 16.53
N LEU A 698 33.02 -12.98 15.91
CA LEU A 698 33.05 -12.05 14.78
C LEU A 698 32.39 -12.64 13.53
N ASP A 699 32.48 -13.96 13.32
CA ASP A 699 31.86 -14.67 12.19
C ASP A 699 30.36 -14.98 12.38
N ARG A 700 29.79 -14.75 13.58
CA ARG A 700 28.40 -15.14 13.90
C ARG A 700 27.33 -14.54 12.98
N ALA A 701 27.60 -13.38 12.38
CA ALA A 701 26.67 -12.75 11.46
C ALA A 701 26.55 -13.54 10.14
N THR A 702 27.60 -14.23 9.71
CA THR A 702 27.69 -14.98 8.44
C THR A 702 26.58 -16.04 8.29
N HIS A 703 26.12 -16.65 9.39
CA HIS A 703 25.01 -17.61 9.34
C HIS A 703 23.77 -17.14 10.14
N GLY A 704 23.68 -15.84 10.45
CA GLY A 704 22.55 -15.28 11.20
C GLY A 704 22.47 -15.78 12.65
N LEU A 705 23.60 -16.16 13.27
CA LEU A 705 23.65 -16.79 14.58
C LEU A 705 23.65 -15.81 15.76
N ARG A 706 23.36 -14.51 15.54
CA ARG A 706 23.55 -13.45 16.56
C ARG A 706 22.93 -13.81 17.93
N ASN A 707 21.77 -14.44 17.95
CA ASN A 707 21.07 -14.79 19.18
C ASN A 707 21.77 -15.88 20.01
N ALA A 708 22.41 -16.87 19.35
CA ALA A 708 23.17 -17.91 20.05
C ALA A 708 24.36 -17.34 20.84
N PHE A 709 24.82 -16.13 20.49
CA PHE A 709 25.95 -15.44 21.12
C PHE A 709 25.52 -14.32 22.07
N ALA A 710 24.24 -14.23 22.46
CA ALA A 710 23.73 -13.11 23.27
C ALA A 710 24.51 -12.90 24.59
N GLY A 711 25.01 -14.00 25.17
CA GLY A 711 25.85 -14.01 26.38
C GLY A 711 27.30 -13.57 26.16
N TRP A 712 27.79 -13.57 24.92
CA TRP A 712 29.15 -13.13 24.60
C TRP A 712 29.16 -11.63 24.34
N LYS A 713 30.14 -10.93 24.91
CA LYS A 713 30.34 -9.49 24.73
C LYS A 713 31.72 -9.24 24.15
N LEU A 714 31.78 -8.48 23.05
CA LEU A 714 33.03 -8.15 22.39
C LEU A 714 34.10 -7.59 23.36
N PRO A 715 33.81 -6.62 24.26
CA PRO A 715 34.83 -6.12 25.20
C PRO A 715 35.42 -7.21 26.10
N ALA A 716 34.61 -8.16 26.57
CA ALA A 716 35.07 -9.26 27.42
C ALA A 716 35.95 -10.24 26.64
N LEU A 717 35.58 -10.54 25.38
CA LEU A 717 36.39 -11.37 24.50
C LEU A 717 37.72 -10.69 24.18
N LEU A 718 37.74 -9.38 23.91
CA LEU A 718 38.96 -8.63 23.64
C LEU A 718 39.88 -8.53 24.88
N ALA A 719 39.31 -8.35 26.07
CA ALA A 719 40.08 -8.31 27.31
C ALA A 719 40.82 -9.63 27.62
N ALA A 720 40.38 -10.75 27.04
CA ALA A 720 41.03 -12.05 27.18
C ALA A 720 42.21 -12.28 26.21
N LEU A 721 42.53 -11.31 25.32
CA LEU A 721 43.51 -11.46 24.23
C LEU A 721 44.87 -10.75 24.35
N PRO A 722 45.27 -10.02 25.43
CA PRO A 722 46.31 -8.98 25.32
C PRO A 722 47.76 -9.47 25.06
N SER A 723 47.99 -10.70 24.62
CA SER A 723 49.34 -11.21 24.29
C SER A 723 49.36 -12.34 23.26
N ASP A 724 48.29 -12.59 22.51
CA ASP A 724 48.18 -13.74 21.61
C ASP A 724 48.42 -13.35 20.13
N PRO A 725 49.60 -13.68 19.54
CA PRO A 725 49.84 -13.46 18.11
C PRO A 725 48.87 -14.22 17.21
N ALA A 726 48.31 -15.35 17.68
CA ALA A 726 47.32 -16.10 16.93
C ALA A 726 46.02 -15.32 16.79
N ALA A 727 45.60 -14.59 17.83
CA ALA A 727 44.40 -13.76 17.79
C ALA A 727 44.48 -12.64 16.74
N ARG A 728 45.66 -11.99 16.61
CA ARG A 728 45.90 -11.02 15.53
C ARG A 728 45.80 -11.69 14.16
N ALA A 729 46.48 -12.82 13.95
CA ALA A 729 46.42 -13.54 12.68
C ALA A 729 44.98 -13.95 12.31
N THR A 730 44.17 -14.34 13.31
CA THR A 730 42.78 -14.71 13.12
C THR A 730 41.88 -13.52 12.77
N VAL A 731 42.02 -12.38 13.46
CA VAL A 731 41.29 -11.16 13.12
C VAL A 731 41.68 -10.67 11.72
N ASP A 732 42.96 -10.79 11.35
CA ASP A 732 43.46 -10.41 10.03
C ASP A 732 42.90 -11.30 8.93
N ALA A 733 42.82 -12.61 9.17
CA ALA A 733 42.20 -13.56 8.26
C ALA A 733 40.70 -13.28 8.07
N LEU A 734 39.98 -12.99 9.16
CA LEU A 734 38.55 -12.64 9.10
C LEU A 734 38.32 -11.32 8.36
N ALA A 735 39.15 -10.31 8.61
CA ALA A 735 39.09 -9.05 7.91
C ALA A 735 39.49 -9.17 6.42
N ALA A 736 40.25 -10.20 6.03
CA ALA A 736 40.57 -10.48 4.64
C ALA A 736 39.47 -11.27 3.91
N ALA A 737 38.70 -12.10 4.63
CA ALA A 737 37.80 -13.10 4.06
C ALA A 737 36.35 -12.60 3.80
N GLY A 738 36.00 -11.34 4.09
CA GLY A 738 34.63 -10.88 3.89
C GLY A 738 34.35 -9.42 4.24
N PRO A 739 33.08 -9.00 4.14
CA PRO A 739 32.64 -7.65 4.48
C PRO A 739 33.01 -7.32 5.92
N ARG A 740 33.58 -6.13 6.13
CA ARG A 740 34.17 -5.75 7.41
C ARG A 740 33.10 -5.12 8.29
N SER A 741 32.60 -5.85 9.28
CA SER A 741 31.70 -5.27 10.28
C SER A 741 32.46 -4.35 11.23
N ILE A 742 31.74 -3.42 11.88
CA ILE A 742 32.31 -2.53 12.90
C ILE A 742 32.99 -3.30 14.04
N GLU A 743 32.49 -4.50 14.35
CA GLU A 743 33.05 -5.36 15.38
C GLU A 743 34.39 -5.98 14.97
N VAL A 744 34.53 -6.38 13.70
CA VAL A 744 35.81 -6.85 13.14
C VAL A 744 36.84 -5.74 13.19
N LEU A 745 36.46 -4.50 12.85
CA LEU A 745 37.36 -3.35 12.94
C LEU A 745 37.77 -3.04 14.39
N ARG A 746 36.82 -3.08 15.34
CA ARG A 746 37.13 -2.93 16.77
C ARG A 746 38.08 -4.00 17.28
N ALA A 747 37.89 -5.25 16.85
CA ALA A 747 38.81 -6.33 17.19
C ALA A 747 40.20 -6.10 16.57
N ALA A 748 40.27 -5.58 15.35
CA ALA A 748 41.52 -5.23 14.69
C ALA A 748 42.26 -4.09 15.40
N ILE A 749 41.54 -3.07 15.87
CA ILE A 749 42.11 -1.98 16.68
C ILE A 749 42.66 -2.52 18.00
N ALA A 750 41.86 -3.35 18.69
CA ALA A 750 42.25 -3.90 19.99
C ALA A 750 43.47 -4.84 19.89
N THR A 751 43.62 -5.57 18.79
CA THR A 751 44.78 -6.46 18.54
C THR A 751 45.99 -5.73 17.95
N ARG A 752 45.85 -4.44 17.59
CA ARG A 752 46.90 -3.59 17.02
C ARG A 752 46.92 -2.20 17.67
N PRO A 753 47.12 -2.10 18.99
CA PRO A 753 47.03 -0.82 19.69
C PRO A 753 48.04 0.19 19.13
N GLY A 754 47.53 1.31 18.62
CA GLY A 754 48.33 2.40 18.07
C GLY A 754 48.78 2.22 16.61
N GLU A 755 48.48 1.09 15.97
CA GLU A 755 48.71 0.92 14.53
C GLU A 755 47.53 1.47 13.72
N ARG A 756 47.80 2.04 12.54
CA ARG A 756 46.76 2.40 11.57
C ARG A 756 46.24 1.14 10.89
N LEU A 757 44.93 1.05 10.69
CA LEU A 757 44.34 0.01 9.86
C LEU A 757 44.56 0.31 8.36
N PRO A 758 44.60 -0.71 7.48
CA PRO A 758 44.74 -0.49 6.04
C PRO A 758 43.56 0.31 5.47
N ASP A 759 43.83 1.34 4.67
CA ASP A 759 42.78 2.20 4.09
C ASP A 759 41.72 1.42 3.29
N ALA A 760 42.12 0.36 2.58
CA ALA A 760 41.20 -0.50 1.82
C ALA A 760 40.11 -1.15 2.70
N TRP A 761 40.30 -1.18 4.02
CA TRP A 761 39.30 -1.68 4.97
C TRP A 761 38.12 -0.74 5.18
N LEU A 762 38.27 0.55 4.85
CA LEU A 762 37.15 1.49 4.83
C LEU A 762 36.22 1.28 3.65
N ASP A 763 36.75 0.82 2.51
CA ASP A 763 35.95 0.69 1.27
C ASP A 763 34.90 -0.44 1.37
N ASP A 764 35.16 -1.43 2.23
CA ASP A 764 34.27 -2.57 2.50
C ASP A 764 33.23 -2.32 3.59
N LEU A 765 33.29 -1.17 4.29
CA LEU A 765 32.22 -0.78 5.21
C LEU A 765 31.00 -0.40 4.40
N ASP A 766 29.87 -1.04 4.70
CA ASP A 766 28.59 -0.60 4.18
C ASP A 766 28.32 0.86 4.60
N ALA A 767 27.51 1.55 3.79
CA ALA A 767 27.27 2.97 3.96
C ALA A 767 26.69 3.31 5.35
N TRP A 768 25.88 2.43 5.93
CA TRP A 768 25.28 2.64 7.24
C TRP A 768 26.30 2.49 8.38
N SER A 769 27.16 1.46 8.29
CA SER A 769 28.22 1.18 9.25
C SER A 769 29.38 2.19 9.19
N PHE A 770 29.58 2.88 8.06
CA PHE A 770 30.61 3.92 7.94
C PHE A 770 30.35 5.11 8.88
N GLY A 771 29.09 5.48 9.10
CA GLY A 771 28.71 6.53 10.06
C GLY A 771 28.74 6.10 11.53
N ALA A 772 29.29 4.92 11.83
CA ALA A 772 29.45 4.40 13.18
C ALA A 772 30.74 4.96 13.84
N PRO A 773 31.05 4.60 15.11
CA PRO A 773 31.61 5.54 16.07
C PRO A 773 33.04 5.99 15.75
N ALA A 774 33.31 7.26 16.06
CA ALA A 774 34.54 7.99 15.72
C ALA A 774 35.82 7.31 16.22
N ASP A 775 35.74 6.48 17.28
CA ASP A 775 36.84 5.67 17.78
C ASP A 775 37.37 4.68 16.74
N VAL A 776 36.48 4.11 15.91
CA VAL A 776 36.87 3.19 14.84
C VAL A 776 37.49 3.93 13.66
N LEU A 777 36.87 5.04 13.25
CA LEU A 777 37.36 5.84 12.13
C LEU A 777 38.72 6.48 12.44
N ALA A 778 38.98 6.83 13.70
CA ALA A 778 40.27 7.36 14.14
C ALA A 778 41.45 6.39 13.90
N ALA A 779 41.20 5.09 13.73
CA ALA A 779 42.23 4.10 13.42
C ALA A 779 42.69 4.12 11.95
N PHE A 780 42.02 4.89 11.07
CA PHE A 780 42.36 5.02 9.66
C PHE A 780 43.00 6.37 9.35
N ALA A 781 43.73 6.49 8.24
CA ALA A 781 44.24 7.80 7.82
C ALA A 781 43.09 8.79 7.59
N PRO A 782 43.14 10.04 8.13
CA PRO A 782 42.07 11.02 7.94
C PRO A 782 41.70 11.26 6.48
N ALA A 783 42.70 11.28 5.58
CA ALA A 783 42.48 11.43 4.14
C ALA A 783 41.70 10.25 3.51
N ALA A 784 41.82 9.04 4.07
CA ALA A 784 41.06 7.88 3.60
C ALA A 784 39.60 7.93 4.07
N VAL A 785 39.37 8.35 5.32
CA VAL A 785 38.02 8.58 5.87
C VAL A 785 37.32 9.68 5.08
N GLU A 786 37.99 10.81 4.82
CA GLU A 786 37.44 11.90 3.99
C GLU A 786 37.09 11.41 2.58
N ARG A 787 38.01 10.70 1.91
CA ARG A 787 37.79 10.16 0.56
C ARG A 787 36.56 9.24 0.52
N ARG A 788 36.40 8.36 1.52
CA ARG A 788 35.25 7.45 1.61
C ARG A 788 33.95 8.20 1.89
N LEU A 789 33.97 9.18 2.80
CA LEU A 789 32.81 10.03 3.09
C LEU A 789 32.34 10.76 1.83
N LEU A 790 33.24 11.39 1.08
CA LEU A 790 32.91 12.06 -0.18
C LEU A 790 32.37 11.09 -1.24
N ALA A 791 32.90 9.86 -1.31
CA ALA A 791 32.40 8.84 -2.22
C ALA A 791 30.97 8.39 -1.88
N LEU A 792 30.58 8.38 -0.60
CA LEU A 792 29.21 8.09 -0.15
C LEU A 792 28.25 9.26 -0.41
N LEU A 793 28.72 10.50 -0.23
CA LEU A 793 27.90 11.71 -0.45
C LEU A 793 27.63 11.97 -1.94
N ALA A 794 28.56 11.64 -2.84
CA ALA A 794 28.44 11.89 -4.27
C ALA A 794 27.16 11.33 -4.93
N PRO A 795 26.79 10.04 -4.78
CA PRO A 795 25.56 9.50 -5.36
C PRO A 795 24.30 10.12 -4.73
N ALA A 796 24.30 10.38 -3.42
CA ALA A 796 23.19 11.06 -2.75
C ALA A 796 22.98 12.48 -3.30
N LEU A 797 24.08 13.20 -3.55
CA LEU A 797 24.04 14.53 -4.17
C LEU A 797 23.52 14.47 -5.61
N ALA A 798 23.95 13.48 -6.40
CA ALA A 798 23.45 13.28 -7.76
C ALA A 798 21.94 12.97 -7.77
N GLN A 799 21.47 12.12 -6.85
CA GLN A 799 20.05 11.81 -6.68
C GLN A 799 19.26 13.06 -6.28
N ALA A 800 19.76 13.83 -5.31
CA ALA A 800 19.15 15.09 -4.91
C ALA A 800 19.00 16.03 -6.10
N LEU A 801 20.09 16.28 -6.84
CA LEU A 801 20.10 17.18 -8.00
C LEU A 801 19.17 16.73 -9.14
N ALA A 802 18.93 15.42 -9.29
CA ALA A 802 18.01 14.86 -10.28
C ALA A 802 16.55 14.82 -9.81
N SER A 803 16.29 14.97 -8.50
CA SER A 803 14.96 14.98 -7.92
C SER A 803 14.27 16.32 -8.12
N ASP A 804 12.99 16.28 -8.45
CA ASP A 804 12.09 17.44 -8.37
C ASP A 804 11.33 17.49 -7.02
N ALA A 805 11.45 16.45 -6.19
CA ALA A 805 10.83 16.35 -4.88
C ALA A 805 11.77 16.81 -3.75
N TRP A 806 11.16 17.39 -2.70
CA TRP A 806 11.86 17.98 -1.55
C TRP A 806 12.46 16.96 -0.57
N ALA A 807 12.01 15.70 -0.57
CA ALA A 807 12.41 14.71 0.42
C ALA A 807 13.03 13.47 -0.25
N ILE A 808 14.36 13.38 -0.24
CA ILE A 808 15.07 12.19 -0.74
C ILE A 808 15.17 11.05 0.29
N GLY A 809 14.72 11.27 1.54
CA GLY A 809 14.60 10.23 2.57
C GLY A 809 15.92 9.68 3.12
N LEU A 810 16.93 10.54 3.37
CA LEU A 810 18.27 10.14 3.80
C LEU A 810 18.73 10.76 5.14
N ASP A 811 17.87 11.47 5.86
CA ASP A 811 18.17 12.26 7.06
C ASP A 811 18.94 11.48 8.15
N GLN A 812 18.46 10.29 8.52
CA GLN A 812 19.14 9.45 9.53
C GLN A 812 20.53 9.01 9.07
N GLN A 813 20.70 8.77 7.77
CA GLN A 813 21.96 8.34 7.20
C GLN A 813 22.97 9.49 7.14
N LEU A 814 22.53 10.69 6.78
CA LEU A 814 23.36 11.91 6.77
C LEU A 814 23.86 12.27 8.18
N THR A 815 22.98 12.21 9.18
CA THR A 815 23.31 12.45 10.60
C THR A 815 24.41 11.49 11.06
N ARG A 816 24.33 10.21 10.68
CA ARG A 816 25.38 9.23 10.97
C ARG A 816 26.69 9.52 10.25
N TRP A 817 26.63 9.84 8.95
CA TRP A 817 27.83 10.18 8.18
C TRP A 817 28.55 11.42 8.71
N ALA A 818 27.83 12.39 9.27
CA ALA A 818 28.42 13.56 9.91
C ALA A 818 29.41 13.19 11.03
N GLY A 819 29.15 12.09 11.76
CA GLY A 819 30.06 11.56 12.77
C GLY A 819 31.48 11.27 12.26
N ALA A 820 31.66 10.99 10.96
CA ALA A 820 32.97 10.78 10.35
C ALA A 820 33.86 12.04 10.36
N LEU A 821 33.27 13.24 10.45
CA LEU A 821 34.01 14.49 10.55
C LEU A 821 34.83 14.60 11.84
N ALA A 822 34.47 13.88 12.91
CA ALA A 822 35.26 13.81 14.14
C ALA A 822 36.64 13.16 13.90
N ALA A 823 36.71 12.19 12.97
CA ALA A 823 37.95 11.51 12.61
C ALA A 823 38.69 12.19 11.44
N ALA A 824 37.95 12.85 10.55
CA ALA A 824 38.49 13.56 9.39
C ALA A 824 37.70 14.86 9.10
N PRO A 825 38.01 15.97 9.78
CA PRO A 825 37.39 17.26 9.51
C PRO A 825 37.62 17.68 8.06
N SER A 826 36.53 17.90 7.31
CA SER A 826 36.59 18.27 5.90
C SER A 826 35.56 19.35 5.59
N VAL A 827 36.05 20.51 5.12
CA VAL A 827 35.21 21.64 4.66
C VAL A 827 34.26 21.19 3.55
N ARG A 828 34.78 20.40 2.60
CA ARG A 828 34.00 19.93 1.46
C ARG A 828 32.89 18.97 1.87
N ALA A 829 33.21 17.96 2.69
CA ALA A 829 32.20 17.01 3.16
C ALA A 829 31.15 17.68 4.05
N THR A 830 31.58 18.65 4.88
CA THR A 830 30.68 19.48 5.70
C THR A 830 29.65 20.19 4.83
N ARG A 831 30.09 20.91 3.79
CA ARG A 831 29.18 21.60 2.86
C ARG A 831 28.20 20.61 2.20
N GLN A 832 28.69 19.48 1.69
CA GLN A 832 27.86 18.48 1.04
C GLN A 832 26.82 17.85 1.98
N LEU A 833 27.18 17.56 3.24
CA LEU A 833 26.25 17.06 4.25
C LEU A 833 25.15 18.08 4.55
N LEU A 834 25.51 19.34 4.78
CA LEU A 834 24.55 20.42 5.05
C LEU A 834 23.59 20.62 3.87
N LEU A 835 24.10 20.58 2.63
CA LEU A 835 23.27 20.65 1.42
C LEU A 835 22.30 19.47 1.29
N LEU A 836 22.75 18.25 1.61
CA LEU A 836 21.90 17.07 1.59
C LEU A 836 20.88 17.07 2.73
N GLY A 837 21.19 17.71 3.86
CA GLY A 837 20.24 17.97 4.96
C GLY A 837 19.00 18.72 4.45
N TRP A 838 19.20 19.79 3.68
CA TRP A 838 18.11 20.49 2.99
C TRP A 838 17.31 19.57 2.05
N ALA A 839 18.00 18.82 1.18
CA ALA A 839 17.38 17.91 0.21
C ALA A 839 16.63 16.73 0.84
N SER A 840 16.93 16.42 2.11
CA SER A 840 16.23 15.39 2.88
C SER A 840 14.97 15.92 3.57
N GLY A 841 14.78 17.24 3.63
CA GLY A 841 13.72 17.88 4.41
C GLY A 841 14.01 17.99 5.91
N GLN A 842 15.24 17.71 6.35
CA GLN A 842 15.66 17.73 7.76
C GLN A 842 16.98 18.49 7.96
N PRO A 843 17.07 19.78 7.58
CA PRO A 843 18.33 20.54 7.62
C PRO A 843 18.87 20.76 9.04
N ALA A 844 18.00 20.90 10.03
CA ALA A 844 18.39 21.14 11.43
C ALA A 844 19.16 19.96 12.04
N SER A 845 18.59 18.75 11.95
CA SER A 845 19.20 17.51 12.50
C SER A 845 20.58 17.23 11.91
N VAL A 846 20.75 17.42 10.59
CA VAL A 846 22.05 17.21 9.94
C VAL A 846 23.06 18.29 10.34
N ARG A 847 22.62 19.56 10.46
CA ARG A 847 23.46 20.66 10.93
C ARG A 847 23.94 20.44 12.37
N GLU A 848 23.06 20.02 13.26
CA GLU A 848 23.41 19.68 14.65
C GLU A 848 24.47 18.59 14.69
N ALA A 849 24.26 17.47 13.99
CA ALA A 849 25.21 16.36 13.94
C ALA A 849 26.58 16.75 13.38
N VAL A 850 26.63 17.62 12.36
CA VAL A 850 27.88 18.19 11.83
C VAL A 850 28.56 19.06 12.89
N GLY A 851 27.79 19.87 13.61
CA GLY A 851 28.28 20.71 14.70
C GLY A 851 28.84 19.90 15.87
N GLU A 852 28.17 18.83 16.30
CA GLU A 852 28.66 17.95 17.37
C GLU A 852 29.94 17.21 16.96
N ALA A 853 29.99 16.67 15.74
CA ALA A 853 31.11 15.87 15.28
C ALA A 853 32.39 16.70 15.07
N ALA A 854 32.26 17.95 14.63
CA ALA A 854 33.39 18.75 14.18
C ALA A 854 33.50 20.15 14.80
N GLY A 855 32.67 20.48 15.79
CA GLY A 855 32.53 21.84 16.36
C GLY A 855 33.81 22.44 16.95
N ALA A 856 34.83 21.63 17.26
CA ALA A 856 36.13 22.12 17.71
C ALA A 856 37.10 22.48 16.55
N HIS A 857 36.77 22.12 15.30
CA HIS A 857 37.62 22.37 14.14
C HIS A 857 37.27 23.71 13.47
N SER A 858 38.19 24.67 13.53
CA SER A 858 37.95 26.06 13.08
C SER A 858 37.41 26.19 11.65
N ALA A 859 37.91 25.38 10.72
CA ALA A 859 37.46 25.41 9.32
C ALA A 859 36.03 24.88 9.13
N VAL A 860 35.57 23.96 10.00
CA VAL A 860 34.18 23.47 9.95
C VAL A 860 33.24 24.47 10.65
N ALA A 861 33.69 25.06 11.76
CA ALA A 861 32.97 26.13 12.43
C ALA A 861 32.73 27.34 11.50
N GLU A 862 33.69 27.69 10.64
CA GLU A 862 33.51 28.74 9.63
C GLU A 862 32.44 28.36 8.59
N VAL A 863 32.40 27.11 8.13
CA VAL A 863 31.35 26.64 7.21
C VAL A 863 29.98 26.67 7.85
N LEU A 864 29.86 26.25 9.13
CA LEU A 864 28.60 26.32 9.87
C LEU A 864 28.14 27.76 10.05
N ALA A 865 29.05 28.69 10.39
CA ALA A 865 28.72 30.11 10.46
C ALA A 865 28.27 30.68 9.12
N GLN A 866 28.91 30.28 8.00
CA GLN A 866 28.45 30.67 6.66
C GLN A 866 27.07 30.08 6.34
N TYR A 867 26.85 28.82 6.66
CA TYR A 867 25.58 28.13 6.47
C TYR A 867 24.44 28.79 7.24
N ASP A 868 24.66 29.13 8.52
CA ASP A 868 23.68 29.78 9.39
C ASP A 868 23.32 31.21 8.91
N THR A 869 24.08 31.79 7.98
CA THR A 869 23.75 33.08 7.33
C THR A 869 22.97 32.95 6.03
N LEU A 870 22.79 31.73 5.51
CA LEU A 870 22.00 31.51 4.30
C LEU A 870 20.52 31.75 4.60
N PRO A 871 19.77 32.42 3.70
CA PRO A 871 18.33 32.51 3.84
C PRO A 871 17.75 31.10 3.73
N GLU A 872 16.79 30.77 4.59
CA GLU A 872 16.09 29.51 4.49
C GLU A 872 15.47 29.36 3.11
N PHE A 873 15.76 28.23 2.45
CA PHE A 873 15.17 27.96 1.16
C PHE A 873 13.72 27.56 1.37
N THR A 874 12.79 28.39 0.89
CA THR A 874 11.35 28.08 0.91
C THR A 874 10.91 27.17 -0.25
N SER A 875 11.83 26.80 -1.16
CA SER A 875 11.55 25.91 -2.30
C SER A 875 12.77 25.08 -2.72
N TRP A 876 12.58 23.77 -2.96
CA TRP A 876 13.62 22.90 -3.53
C TRP A 876 14.20 23.44 -4.85
N PRO A 877 13.41 24.00 -5.79
CA PRO A 877 13.97 24.65 -6.99
C PRO A 877 14.93 25.80 -6.69
N ARG A 878 14.69 26.58 -5.62
CA ARG A 878 15.60 27.66 -5.20
C ARG A 878 16.87 27.10 -4.57
N ALA A 879 16.75 26.12 -3.68
CA ALA A 879 17.92 25.42 -3.14
C ALA A 879 18.76 24.83 -4.27
N ARG A 880 18.13 24.08 -5.19
CA ARG A 880 18.76 23.45 -6.35
C ARG A 880 19.49 24.42 -7.27
N ALA A 881 18.99 25.64 -7.46
CA ALA A 881 19.66 26.65 -8.26
C ALA A 881 20.97 27.15 -7.62
N VAL A 882 21.09 27.11 -6.29
CA VAL A 882 22.25 27.57 -5.52
C VAL A 882 23.20 26.41 -5.17
N LEU A 883 22.71 25.16 -5.19
CA LEU A 883 23.46 23.95 -4.84
C LEU A 883 24.83 23.82 -5.53
N PRO A 884 24.96 24.00 -6.86
CA PRO A 884 26.25 23.84 -7.52
C PRO A 884 27.29 24.84 -7.02
N THR A 885 26.87 26.08 -6.74
CA THR A 885 27.76 27.15 -6.28
C THR A 885 28.18 27.05 -4.81
N TYR A 886 27.41 26.33 -3.98
CA TYR A 886 27.74 26.12 -2.57
C TYR A 886 28.53 24.82 -2.34
N ALA A 887 28.41 23.84 -3.24
CA ALA A 887 29.16 22.58 -3.19
C ALA A 887 30.64 22.75 -3.61
N ASP A 888 30.94 23.73 -4.46
CA ASP A 888 32.28 24.19 -4.84
C ASP A 888 32.91 25.10 -3.76
#